data_AF-A0ABD0V348-F1
#
_entry.id   AF-A0ABD0V348-F1
#
_cell.length_a   1.000
_cell.length_b   1.000
_cell.length_c   1.000
_cell.angle_alpha   90.00
_cell.angle_beta   90.00
_cell.angle_gamma   90.00
#
_symmetry.space_group_name_H-M   'P 1'
#
loop_
_entity.id
_entity.type
_entity.pdbx_description
1 polymer ?
#
loop_
_entity_poly.entity_id
_entity_poly.type
_entity_poly.pdbx_seq_one_letter_code
_entity_poly.pdbx_strand_id
1 'polypeptide(L)'
;MMATSEIVLPIGNQKHDPAWKHCLMIRSSGRTKLKCIYCMKLFLGGGIHRIKEHLARHKGNAACCPKVPLEVQQAMQHSLDGAAVRKKRKIKLAEEVGHLSPAEISAAAGEIDPSSNSSLQIVPLNEMLDLGTVQMETKEDGTAVPLPRAAKSAERVRKRRMKNSSMNHMGPSPTLGNDGSWVNRSNLARAVDKEHVYSSIGRFLYEAGVPLEAVNSVYFQPMVEAIAAFGPGLDLPSYHDFRGGILKRLVEEVNLTLEHYKGTWSHTGCSILADEWSTMEKTLINFMVYCPEGTMFLRCVDATEIVATADTLYELLKHVVEDVGPSNVVQVITSNSDTHAIAGKRLTETFPTLFWSPCASQCIDGILEDFSKMDSMIDTIESAKSLTRFIYRNVPVLNMMKKYTHGKDLLPPASSRSAMNFVALKNLVCLQDELRNMVTSEEWIESPYSKKPDGVAMANLIVNLSFWMSCAAINRITEPLVRLLKLVDSKKRPAMGYVYVGLYLAKEAIRKEFVKKSDYMPYWELIDWRWDKHLPRPLHAAGFFLNPQLFYSTQGQISNEISSGMLDCIERLVPEAKVQDKIQKELNYYRVADRDFSRKIAVRARHALLPAEWWSTYGGSCPNLTRLAIHILSQTCSARGPERTHIPFEQLHNEKLNFAERQRLCELVYVRYNLRLQQRHFLKSRCFDPISVDNIDIVDDWVGNHPLFSPDADCSSWLVFNQPGPIEQQSEFSLDEVETLMSALDDDVIRGAGRGIEEDDEIKEEEDNQDGTTFT
;
A
#
# COMPACT_ATOMS: atom_id res chain seq x y z
N MET A 1 13.20 -18.54 70.96
CA MET A 1 12.52 -18.05 69.72
C MET A 1 13.59 -17.87 68.66
N MET A 2 13.75 -18.82 67.74
CA MET A 2 14.73 -18.70 66.65
C MET A 2 14.12 -17.87 65.52
N ALA A 3 14.73 -16.73 65.21
CA ALA A 3 14.39 -15.91 64.06
C ALA A 3 14.78 -16.67 62.77
N THR A 4 13.79 -17.05 61.97
CA THR A 4 14.04 -17.65 60.65
C THR A 4 14.59 -16.58 59.71
N SER A 5 15.85 -16.71 59.31
CA SER A 5 16.51 -15.83 58.36
C SER A 5 15.89 -15.98 56.96
N GLU A 6 15.36 -14.87 56.41
CA GLU A 6 14.92 -14.80 55.02
C GLU A 6 16.12 -14.58 54.11
N ILE A 7 16.34 -15.47 53.12
CA ILE A 7 17.45 -15.35 52.16
C ILE A 7 16.89 -14.90 50.82
N VAL A 8 17.39 -13.79 50.27
CA VAL A 8 17.08 -13.35 48.89
C VAL A 8 17.95 -14.15 47.92
N LEU A 9 17.32 -14.84 46.97
CA LEU A 9 18.00 -15.64 45.95
C LEU A 9 18.18 -14.82 44.67
N PRO A 10 19.35 -14.90 44.01
CA PRO A 10 19.55 -14.29 42.70
C PRO A 10 18.69 -14.98 41.63
N ILE A 11 18.15 -14.20 40.71
CA ILE A 11 17.35 -14.69 39.58
C ILE A 11 18.33 -15.00 38.44
N GLY A 12 18.48 -16.29 38.07
CA GLY A 12 19.42 -16.71 37.02
C GLY A 12 19.03 -16.28 35.60
N ASN A 13 20.04 -16.16 34.73
CA ASN A 13 19.94 -15.63 33.36
C ASN A 13 19.05 -16.45 32.39
N GLN A 14 18.63 -17.66 32.77
CA GLN A 14 17.75 -18.53 31.97
C GLN A 14 16.26 -18.16 32.09
N LYS A 15 15.93 -17.13 32.88
CA LYS A 15 14.55 -16.67 33.12
C LYS A 15 14.22 -15.47 32.25
N HIS A 16 13.68 -15.74 31.07
CA HIS A 16 13.41 -14.74 30.03
C HIS A 16 12.14 -13.88 30.24
N ASP A 17 11.31 -14.20 31.25
CA ASP A 17 10.08 -13.46 31.50
C ASP A 17 10.36 -12.07 32.09
N PRO A 18 9.86 -10.97 31.49
CA PRO A 18 10.18 -9.61 31.93
C PRO A 18 9.73 -9.32 33.37
N ALA A 19 8.71 -10.03 33.89
CA ALA A 19 8.22 -9.84 35.25
C ALA A 19 9.27 -10.20 36.33
N TRP A 20 10.29 -11.01 35.99
CA TRP A 20 11.36 -11.35 36.94
C TRP A 20 12.18 -10.12 37.37
N LYS A 21 12.30 -9.09 36.52
CA LYS A 21 12.99 -7.84 36.87
C LYS A 21 12.27 -7.01 37.95
N HIS A 22 11.02 -7.35 38.25
CA HIS A 22 10.13 -6.57 39.10
C HIS A 22 9.69 -7.34 40.36
N CYS A 23 10.39 -8.41 40.71
CA CYS A 23 10.15 -9.15 41.95
C CYS A 23 11.46 -9.70 42.54
N LEU A 24 11.44 -9.91 43.86
CA LEU A 24 12.51 -10.59 44.59
C LEU A 24 12.09 -12.02 44.87
N MET A 25 13.03 -12.96 44.73
CA MET A 25 12.85 -14.34 45.15
C MET A 25 13.38 -14.51 46.57
N ILE A 26 12.51 -14.89 47.50
CA ILE A 26 12.86 -15.04 48.92
C ILE A 26 12.65 -16.50 49.31
N ARG A 27 13.66 -17.13 49.92
CA ARG A 27 13.56 -18.46 50.52
C ARG A 27 13.44 -18.31 52.03
N SER A 28 12.35 -18.84 52.57
CA SER A 28 12.10 -18.90 54.02
C SER A 28 11.47 -20.24 54.33
N SER A 29 11.99 -20.94 55.35
CA SER A 29 11.55 -22.28 55.78
C SER A 29 11.41 -23.30 54.65
N GLY A 30 12.37 -23.32 53.71
CA GLY A 30 12.42 -24.30 52.61
C GLY A 30 11.49 -24.02 51.42
N ARG A 31 10.61 -23.01 51.49
CA ARG A 31 9.72 -22.61 50.39
C ARG A 31 10.17 -21.31 49.73
N THR A 32 10.13 -21.29 48.40
CA THR A 32 10.42 -20.11 47.60
C THR A 32 9.16 -19.24 47.46
N LYS A 33 9.27 -17.97 47.83
CA LYS A 33 8.22 -16.95 47.75
C LYS A 33 8.68 -15.84 46.81
N LEU A 34 7.74 -15.20 46.13
CA LEU A 34 8.05 -14.02 45.31
C LEU A 34 7.50 -12.77 45.99
N LYS A 35 8.30 -11.71 46.04
CA LYS A 35 7.91 -10.42 46.63
C LYS A 35 7.94 -9.34 45.57
N CYS A 36 6.84 -8.63 45.37
CA CYS A 36 6.77 -7.49 44.46
C CYS A 36 7.64 -6.33 44.98
N ILE A 37 8.48 -5.73 44.14
CA ILE A 37 9.37 -4.63 44.57
C ILE A 37 8.64 -3.30 44.81
N TYR A 38 7.41 -3.15 44.29
CA TYR A 38 6.66 -1.89 44.37
C TYR A 38 5.72 -1.82 45.57
N CYS A 39 4.88 -2.84 45.76
CA CYS A 39 3.93 -2.88 46.86
C CYS A 39 4.36 -3.81 48.01
N MET A 40 5.51 -4.47 47.88
CA MET A 40 6.06 -5.40 48.88
C MET A 40 5.18 -6.62 49.17
N LYS A 41 4.13 -6.86 48.38
CA LYS A 41 3.25 -8.01 48.52
C LYS A 41 4.00 -9.32 48.25
N LEU A 42 3.81 -10.28 49.15
CA LEU A 42 4.36 -11.63 49.09
C LEU A 42 3.37 -12.61 48.42
N PHE A 43 3.89 -13.40 47.48
CA PHE A 43 3.18 -14.43 46.75
C PHE A 43 3.67 -15.80 47.20
N LEU A 44 2.77 -16.53 47.87
CA LEU A 44 3.00 -17.88 48.37
C LEU A 44 2.62 -18.87 47.25
N GLY A 45 3.54 -19.11 46.31
CA GLY A 45 3.34 -20.04 45.19
C GLY A 45 2.61 -19.48 43.96
N GLY A 46 2.67 -20.22 42.84
CA GLY A 46 1.98 -19.90 41.57
C GLY A 46 2.83 -19.24 40.48
N GLY A 47 4.16 -19.32 40.56
CA GLY A 47 5.07 -18.93 39.47
C GLY A 47 5.08 -17.42 39.14
N ILE A 48 5.90 -17.06 38.15
CA ILE A 48 6.09 -15.65 37.75
C ILE A 48 4.84 -15.03 37.10
N HIS A 49 3.94 -15.86 36.56
CA HIS A 49 2.71 -15.42 35.92
C HIS A 49 1.82 -14.58 36.86
N ARG A 50 1.72 -14.95 38.14
CA ARG A 50 0.91 -14.20 39.12
C ARG A 50 1.50 -12.83 39.46
N ILE A 51 2.84 -12.71 39.47
CA ILE A 51 3.52 -11.41 39.57
C ILE A 51 3.23 -10.58 38.32
N LYS A 52 3.24 -11.19 37.13
CA LYS A 52 2.93 -10.51 35.88
C LYS A 52 1.50 -9.95 35.87
N GLU A 53 0.49 -10.74 36.22
CA GLU A 53 -0.91 -10.28 36.34
C GLU A 53 -1.06 -9.17 37.40
N HIS A 54 -0.39 -9.33 38.55
CA HIS A 54 -0.35 -8.34 39.62
C HIS A 54 0.20 -6.98 39.14
N LEU A 55 1.28 -7.00 38.36
CA LEU A 55 1.94 -5.81 37.84
C LEU A 55 1.17 -5.20 36.64
N ALA A 56 0.53 -6.02 35.81
CA ALA A 56 -0.32 -5.56 34.70
C ALA A 56 -1.65 -4.93 35.17
N ARG A 57 -2.01 -5.11 36.45
CA ARG A 57 -3.35 -4.82 37.01
C ARG A 57 -4.48 -5.55 36.28
N HIS A 58 -4.17 -6.72 35.74
CA HIS A 58 -5.14 -7.57 35.07
C HIS A 58 -6.01 -8.29 36.11
N LYS A 59 -7.34 -8.20 36.02
CA LYS A 59 -8.25 -8.88 36.96
C LYS A 59 -8.15 -10.40 36.75
N GLY A 60 -7.74 -11.15 37.78
CA GLY A 60 -7.48 -12.59 37.68
C GLY A 60 -6.97 -13.20 39.00
N ASN A 61 -5.99 -14.11 38.91
CA ASN A 61 -5.51 -14.96 40.02
C ASN A 61 -4.63 -14.24 41.06
N ALA A 62 -4.44 -12.94 40.92
CA ALA A 62 -3.65 -12.09 41.81
C ALA A 62 -4.31 -10.71 41.96
N ALA A 63 -4.33 -10.15 43.18
CA ALA A 63 -4.81 -8.79 43.37
C ALA A 63 -3.85 -7.79 42.73
N CYS A 64 -4.34 -6.70 42.14
CA CYS A 64 -3.55 -5.72 41.40
C CYS A 64 -2.57 -4.93 42.29
N CYS A 65 -1.42 -4.53 41.72
CA CYS A 65 -0.44 -3.69 42.42
C CYS A 65 -0.90 -2.21 42.46
N PRO A 66 -1.09 -1.61 43.65
CA PRO A 66 -1.47 -0.20 43.74
C PRO A 66 -0.31 0.77 43.42
N LYS A 67 0.95 0.31 43.47
CA LYS A 67 2.16 1.15 43.36
C LYS A 67 3.05 0.86 42.14
N VAL A 68 2.59 0.05 41.20
CA VAL A 68 3.35 -0.26 39.98
C VAL A 68 3.41 0.98 39.07
N PRO A 69 4.58 1.36 38.53
CA PRO A 69 4.68 2.41 37.52
C PRO A 69 3.92 2.05 36.24
N LEU A 70 3.36 3.06 35.57
CA LEU A 70 2.52 2.86 34.38
C LEU A 70 3.27 2.14 33.24
N GLU A 71 4.55 2.46 33.04
CA GLU A 71 5.40 1.81 32.03
C GLU A 71 5.56 0.31 32.28
N VAL A 72 5.78 -0.08 33.55
CA VAL A 72 5.91 -1.49 33.94
C VAL A 72 4.56 -2.19 33.81
N GLN A 73 3.46 -1.51 34.14
CA GLN A 73 2.12 -2.04 33.95
C GLN A 73 1.84 -2.36 32.47
N GLN A 74 2.12 -1.41 31.57
CA GLN A 74 1.93 -1.58 30.13
C GLN A 74 2.82 -2.69 29.56
N ALA A 75 4.09 -2.76 29.98
CA ALA A 75 5.00 -3.83 29.56
C ALA A 75 4.51 -5.23 29.98
N MET A 76 3.95 -5.37 31.18
CA MET A 76 3.40 -6.64 31.66
C MET A 76 2.09 -7.01 30.95
N GLN A 77 1.25 -6.02 30.61
CA GLN A 77 0.03 -6.24 29.84
C GLN A 77 0.35 -6.75 28.42
N HIS A 78 1.27 -6.08 27.71
CA HIS A 78 1.72 -6.52 26.38
C HIS A 78 2.32 -7.94 26.40
N SER A 79 3.03 -8.29 27.48
CA SER A 79 3.59 -9.64 27.66
C SER A 79 2.51 -10.72 27.85
N LEU A 80 1.37 -10.40 28.48
CA LEU A 80 0.22 -11.31 28.61
C LEU A 80 -0.52 -11.50 27.28
N ASP A 81 -0.72 -10.40 26.53
CA ASP A 81 -1.43 -10.41 25.25
C ASP A 81 -0.68 -11.24 24.20
N GLY A 82 0.66 -11.16 24.17
CA GLY A 82 1.50 -11.99 23.29
C GLY A 82 1.38 -13.50 23.54
N ALA A 83 1.11 -13.92 24.78
CA ALA A 83 0.89 -15.34 25.11
C ALA A 83 -0.50 -15.84 24.65
N ALA A 84 -1.53 -14.98 24.73
CA ALA A 84 -2.87 -15.28 24.25
C ALA A 84 -2.90 -15.42 22.72
N VAL A 85 -2.16 -14.58 21.99
CA VAL A 85 -2.00 -14.67 20.53
C VAL A 85 -1.31 -15.96 20.10
N ARG A 86 -0.27 -16.41 20.83
CA ARG A 86 0.40 -17.70 20.56
C ARG A 86 -0.52 -18.90 20.81
N LYS A 87 -1.38 -18.84 21.83
CA LYS A 87 -2.37 -19.89 22.11
C LYS A 87 -3.45 -19.95 21.02
N LYS A 88 -3.93 -18.80 20.54
CA LYS A 88 -4.85 -18.71 19.38
C LYS A 88 -4.21 -19.24 18.08
N ARG A 89 -2.92 -18.99 17.84
CA ARG A 89 -2.18 -19.57 16.70
C ARG A 89 -2.07 -21.10 16.78
N LYS A 90 -1.82 -21.67 17.97
CA LYS A 90 -1.79 -23.14 18.14
C LYS A 90 -3.16 -23.80 17.94
N ILE A 91 -4.25 -23.13 18.30
CA ILE A 91 -5.62 -23.62 18.07
C ILE A 91 -5.94 -23.56 16.57
N LYS A 92 -5.63 -22.45 15.89
CA LYS A 92 -5.76 -22.34 14.42
C LYS A 92 -4.95 -23.42 13.68
N LEU A 93 -3.71 -23.68 14.11
CA LEU A 93 -2.87 -24.70 13.50
C LEU A 93 -3.41 -26.13 13.73
N ALA A 94 -4.13 -26.38 14.83
CA ALA A 94 -4.77 -27.66 15.10
C ALA A 94 -6.09 -27.83 14.30
N GLU A 95 -6.82 -26.74 14.05
CA GLU A 95 -8.01 -26.72 13.18
C GLU A 95 -7.65 -26.87 11.69
N GLU A 96 -6.51 -26.30 11.25
CA GLU A 96 -6.01 -26.41 9.87
C GLU A 96 -5.49 -27.82 9.51
N VAL A 97 -5.12 -28.64 10.51
CA VAL A 97 -4.70 -30.04 10.29
C VAL A 97 -5.90 -31.01 10.29
N GLY A 98 -7.08 -30.57 10.73
CA GLY A 98 -8.31 -31.39 10.76
C GLY A 98 -9.07 -31.49 9.44
N HIS A 99 -8.66 -30.76 8.40
CA HIS A 99 -9.41 -30.62 7.14
C HIS A 99 -8.70 -31.18 5.89
N LEU A 100 -7.80 -32.14 6.05
CA LEU A 100 -7.23 -32.88 4.92
C LEU A 100 -7.83 -34.28 4.81
N SER A 101 -8.31 -34.63 3.60
CA SER A 101 -8.89 -35.94 3.33
C SER A 101 -7.81 -37.03 3.21
N PRO A 102 -8.10 -38.30 3.56
CA PRO A 102 -7.11 -39.39 3.55
C PRO A 102 -6.44 -39.71 2.20
N ALA A 103 -6.85 -39.08 1.09
CA ALA A 103 -6.32 -39.36 -0.24
C ALA A 103 -5.02 -38.60 -0.58
N GLU A 104 -4.67 -37.54 0.15
CA GLU A 104 -3.50 -36.70 -0.18
C GLU A 104 -2.21 -37.12 0.55
N ILE A 105 -2.29 -38.09 1.47
CA ILE A 105 -1.13 -38.57 2.26
C ILE A 105 -0.36 -39.70 1.55
N SER A 106 -0.89 -40.27 0.46
CA SER A 106 -0.30 -41.44 -0.20
C SER A 106 0.76 -41.14 -1.28
N ALA A 107 1.07 -39.87 -1.59
CA ALA A 107 1.98 -39.53 -2.70
C ALA A 107 3.40 -39.08 -2.27
N ALA A 108 3.74 -39.12 -0.97
CA ALA A 108 5.02 -38.61 -0.47
C ALA A 108 5.79 -39.59 0.43
N ALA A 109 5.64 -40.90 0.21
CA ALA A 109 6.43 -41.92 0.90
C ALA A 109 6.97 -42.94 -0.10
N GLY A 110 8.17 -42.67 -0.63
CA GLY A 110 8.94 -43.58 -1.47
C GLY A 110 10.42 -43.51 -1.10
N GLU A 111 10.83 -44.50 -0.30
CA GLU A 111 12.18 -45.08 -0.14
C GLU A 111 13.31 -44.21 0.45
N ILE A 112 13.60 -44.51 1.73
CA ILE A 112 14.86 -44.27 2.42
C ILE A 112 15.60 -45.61 2.47
N ASP A 113 16.83 -45.67 1.97
CA ASP A 113 17.80 -46.72 2.35
C ASP A 113 18.82 -46.13 3.35
N PRO A 114 19.21 -46.85 4.42
CA PRO A 114 19.87 -46.29 5.59
C PRO A 114 21.37 -46.59 5.60
N SER A 115 22.21 -45.56 5.69
CA SER A 115 23.57 -45.75 6.21
C SER A 115 24.11 -44.50 6.91
N SER A 116 24.03 -44.54 8.24
CA SER A 116 24.99 -43.99 9.22
C SER A 116 25.16 -42.46 9.33
N ASN A 117 25.40 -41.85 10.49
CA ASN A 117 25.04 -42.07 11.89
C ASN A 117 25.64 -40.83 12.60
N SER A 118 24.84 -40.02 13.27
CA SER A 118 25.32 -39.27 14.44
C SER A 118 24.18 -39.09 15.44
N SER A 119 24.20 -40.03 16.36
CA SER A 119 23.42 -40.29 17.57
C SER A 119 23.22 -39.10 18.52
N LEU A 120 22.13 -39.15 19.30
CA LEU A 120 22.09 -39.21 20.79
C LEU A 120 20.60 -39.16 21.21
N GLN A 121 19.95 -40.31 21.44
CA GLN A 121 19.80 -41.07 22.69
C GLN A 121 18.56 -40.69 23.53
N ILE A 122 17.66 -41.69 23.63
CA ILE A 122 16.53 -41.78 24.57
C ILE A 122 16.98 -42.64 25.75
N VAL A 123 16.70 -42.20 26.99
CA VAL A 123 16.62 -43.05 28.21
C VAL A 123 15.48 -42.53 29.12
N PRO A 124 14.71 -43.39 29.83
CA PRO A 124 13.39 -43.08 30.40
C PRO A 124 13.27 -43.08 31.95
N LEU A 125 12.18 -42.42 32.40
CA LEU A 125 11.30 -42.43 33.60
C LEU A 125 11.66 -43.13 34.96
N ASN A 126 11.59 -42.36 36.07
CA ASN A 126 10.79 -42.52 37.33
C ASN A 126 11.36 -41.60 38.44
N GLU A 127 10.62 -41.02 39.40
CA GLU A 127 9.79 -41.64 40.46
C GLU A 127 8.59 -40.78 40.92
N MET A 128 7.68 -41.46 41.64
CA MET A 128 6.26 -41.20 41.86
C MET A 128 5.88 -41.49 43.34
N LEU A 129 4.69 -41.04 43.79
CA LEU A 129 3.83 -41.47 44.94
C LEU A 129 3.71 -40.48 46.12
N ASP A 130 2.52 -40.22 46.69
CA ASP A 130 1.53 -41.22 47.10
C ASP A 130 0.04 -40.78 47.28
N LEU A 131 -0.84 -41.80 47.15
CA LEU A 131 -2.28 -42.12 47.44
C LEU A 131 -3.28 -41.10 48.06
N GLY A 132 -4.62 -41.20 47.88
CA GLY A 132 -5.51 -42.27 47.35
C GLY A 132 -6.98 -41.80 47.12
N THR A 133 -7.71 -42.38 46.13
CA THR A 133 -8.83 -43.38 46.19
C THR A 133 -10.20 -42.82 46.69
N VAL A 134 -11.36 -42.90 45.99
CA VAL A 134 -12.27 -44.07 45.79
C VAL A 134 -13.49 -43.73 44.87
N GLN A 135 -13.78 -44.64 43.91
CA GLN A 135 -15.06 -45.19 43.32
C GLN A 135 -16.18 -44.33 42.67
N MET A 136 -16.60 -44.70 41.44
CA MET A 136 -17.87 -45.37 40.97
C MET A 136 -19.12 -44.47 41.02
N GLU A 137 -20.11 -44.46 40.12
CA GLU A 137 -20.61 -45.39 39.10
C GLU A 137 -21.61 -44.63 38.17
N THR A 138 -22.09 -45.32 37.14
CA THR A 138 -23.03 -44.95 36.06
C THR A 138 -24.46 -44.60 36.50
N LYS A 139 -25.19 -43.80 35.67
CA LYS A 139 -26.55 -44.17 35.18
C LYS A 139 -27.15 -43.20 34.13
N GLU A 140 -27.89 -43.83 33.22
CA GLU A 140 -28.66 -43.33 32.08
C GLU A 140 -30.04 -42.75 32.44
N ASP A 141 -30.75 -42.34 31.37
CA ASP A 141 -32.18 -42.07 31.18
C ASP A 141 -32.71 -40.69 31.61
N GLY A 142 -33.53 -39.99 30.83
CA GLY A 142 -34.24 -40.32 29.61
C GLY A 142 -35.53 -39.49 29.52
N THR A 143 -35.98 -39.24 28.29
CA THR A 143 -37.37 -38.95 27.85
C THR A 143 -38.04 -37.56 27.93
N ALA A 144 -38.51 -37.17 26.73
CA ALA A 144 -39.86 -36.69 26.38
C ALA A 144 -40.17 -35.17 26.25
N VAL A 145 -40.24 -34.76 24.97
CA VAL A 145 -41.11 -33.76 24.30
C VAL A 145 -42.59 -34.01 24.70
N PRO A 146 -43.52 -33.01 24.84
CA PRO A 146 -44.03 -32.27 23.67
C PRO A 146 -44.55 -30.82 23.83
N LEU A 147 -44.55 -30.13 22.68
CA LEU A 147 -45.36 -28.94 22.33
C LEU A 147 -46.88 -29.24 22.43
N PRO A 148 -47.73 -28.21 22.62
CA PRO A 148 -48.54 -27.70 21.50
C PRO A 148 -48.72 -26.15 21.53
N ARG A 149 -48.67 -25.44 20.40
CA ARG A 149 -49.74 -25.13 19.41
C ARG A 149 -50.84 -24.14 19.87
N ALA A 150 -50.82 -22.97 19.22
CA ALA A 150 -51.93 -22.26 18.58
C ALA A 150 -52.84 -21.25 19.35
N ALA A 151 -52.95 -20.07 18.71
CA ALA A 151 -54.20 -19.41 18.27
C ALA A 151 -54.77 -18.20 19.03
N LYS A 152 -54.94 -17.11 18.24
CA LYS A 152 -56.10 -16.17 18.16
C LYS A 152 -56.35 -15.25 19.38
N SER A 153 -56.93 -14.06 19.29
CA SER A 153 -57.34 -13.10 18.25
C SER A 153 -57.94 -11.88 18.99
N ALA A 154 -58.25 -10.83 18.24
CA ALA A 154 -59.25 -9.78 18.53
C ALA A 154 -58.82 -8.66 19.50
N GLU A 155 -58.56 -7.42 19.05
CA GLU A 155 -59.46 -6.45 18.41
C GLU A 155 -60.33 -5.67 19.40
N ARG A 156 -60.13 -4.36 19.51
CA ARG A 156 -61.22 -3.38 19.62
C ARG A 156 -60.80 -1.95 19.28
N VAL A 157 -61.63 -1.40 18.41
CA VAL A 157 -61.66 -0.11 17.74
C VAL A 157 -62.27 0.98 18.63
N ARG A 158 -61.80 2.25 18.49
CA ARG A 158 -62.59 3.48 18.18
C ARG A 158 -61.74 4.74 18.40
N LYS A 159 -61.32 5.40 17.31
CA LYS A 159 -61.96 6.57 16.64
C LYS A 159 -61.91 7.88 17.44
N ARG A 160 -61.20 8.87 16.90
CA ARG A 160 -61.75 10.22 16.62
C ARG A 160 -61.01 10.91 15.49
N ARG A 161 -61.73 11.81 14.82
CA ARG A 161 -61.63 12.32 13.44
C ARG A 161 -60.85 13.64 13.37
N MET A 162 -60.11 13.79 12.28
CA MET A 162 -59.81 14.98 11.44
C MET A 162 -60.31 16.38 11.84
N LYS A 163 -59.47 17.40 11.58
CA LYS A 163 -59.72 18.44 10.55
C LYS A 163 -58.51 19.35 10.24
N ASN A 164 -58.45 19.77 8.98
CA ASN A 164 -57.51 20.64 8.25
C ASN A 164 -57.32 22.06 8.82
N SER A 165 -56.20 22.73 8.49
CA SER A 165 -56.18 23.91 7.59
C SER A 165 -54.80 24.61 7.46
N SER A 166 -54.37 24.80 6.20
CA SER A 166 -53.75 25.99 5.54
C SER A 166 -52.71 26.91 6.20
N MET A 167 -51.62 27.10 5.45
CA MET A 167 -50.92 28.33 5.01
C MET A 167 -50.47 29.43 6.00
N ASN A 168 -49.20 29.82 5.77
CA ASN A 168 -48.65 31.18 5.68
C ASN A 168 -47.69 31.72 6.76
N HIS A 169 -46.52 32.13 6.24
CA HIS A 169 -45.70 33.32 6.52
C HIS A 169 -44.69 33.36 7.69
N MET A 170 -43.48 33.79 7.27
CA MET A 170 -42.52 34.69 7.91
C MET A 170 -41.69 34.16 9.09
N GLY A 171 -40.37 34.33 8.97
CA GLY A 171 -39.40 34.12 10.04
C GLY A 171 -39.57 35.08 11.23
N PRO A 172 -38.74 34.93 12.26
CA PRO A 172 -37.58 35.84 12.32
C PRO A 172 -36.29 35.23 12.86
N SER A 173 -35.18 35.87 12.49
CA SER A 173 -33.84 35.75 13.10
C SER A 173 -33.82 36.37 14.53
N PRO A 174 -32.80 36.10 15.35
CA PRO A 174 -32.92 36.05 16.81
C PRO A 174 -32.56 37.37 17.51
N THR A 175 -33.12 37.55 18.71
CA THR A 175 -32.59 38.48 19.72
C THR A 175 -32.28 37.77 21.02
N LEU A 176 -31.10 38.11 21.55
CA LEU A 176 -30.48 37.64 22.79
C LEU A 176 -31.34 37.98 24.02
N GLY A 177 -31.43 37.03 24.96
CA GLY A 177 -32.02 37.25 26.28
C GLY A 177 -31.58 36.15 27.26
N ASN A 178 -30.61 36.50 28.09
CA ASN A 178 -30.02 35.69 29.15
C ASN A 178 -30.98 35.61 30.35
N ASP A 179 -31.37 34.41 30.81
CA ASP A 179 -31.62 34.19 32.24
C ASP A 179 -31.49 32.71 32.64
N GLY A 180 -30.78 32.48 33.74
CA GLY A 180 -30.40 31.16 34.23
C GLY A 180 -31.47 30.56 35.16
N SER A 181 -31.72 29.25 35.01
CA SER A 181 -32.27 28.44 36.08
C SER A 181 -31.79 26.99 35.94
N TRP A 182 -31.01 26.59 36.95
CA TRP A 182 -30.56 25.23 37.19
C TRP A 182 -31.75 24.31 37.43
N VAL A 183 -31.96 23.34 36.52
CA VAL A 183 -32.81 22.18 36.82
C VAL A 183 -32.00 20.92 36.56
N ASN A 184 -31.74 20.20 37.65
CA ASN A 184 -31.19 18.85 37.74
C ASN A 184 -31.63 17.96 36.57
N ARG A 185 -30.70 17.57 35.70
CA ARG A 185 -30.87 16.37 34.85
C ARG A 185 -30.25 15.18 35.54
N SER A 186 -31.03 14.55 36.41
CA SER A 186 -30.78 13.17 36.79
C SER A 186 -30.94 12.26 35.57
N ASN A 187 -29.97 11.36 35.44
CA ASN A 187 -29.79 10.39 34.36
C ASN A 187 -31.06 9.59 34.01
N LEU A 188 -31.49 9.71 32.76
CA LEU A 188 -32.05 8.59 32.02
C LEU A 188 -31.38 8.61 30.64
N ALA A 189 -30.28 7.85 30.50
CA ALA A 189 -29.61 7.67 29.21
C ALA A 189 -30.57 6.94 28.26
N ARG A 190 -31.38 7.72 27.55
CA ARG A 190 -32.15 7.22 26.42
C ARG A 190 -31.12 6.76 25.39
N ALA A 191 -31.13 5.47 25.05
CA ALA A 191 -30.29 4.95 23.98
C ALA A 191 -30.48 5.87 22.75
N VAL A 192 -29.41 6.54 22.34
CA VAL A 192 -29.44 7.40 21.17
C VAL A 192 -29.60 6.48 19.97
N ASP A 193 -30.63 6.74 19.17
CA ASP A 193 -30.90 5.94 17.99
C ASP A 193 -29.74 6.07 16.98
N LYS A 194 -29.44 4.97 16.28
CA LYS A 194 -28.37 4.87 15.29
C LYS A 194 -28.53 5.95 14.21
N GLU A 195 -29.76 6.18 13.75
CA GLU A 195 -30.06 7.21 12.76
C GLU A 195 -29.77 8.62 13.26
N HIS A 196 -29.95 8.88 14.56
CA HIS A 196 -29.65 10.17 15.16
C HIS A 196 -28.13 10.43 15.22
N VAL A 197 -27.34 9.42 15.56
CA VAL A 197 -25.87 9.51 15.54
C VAL A 197 -25.39 9.80 14.11
N TYR A 198 -25.86 9.03 13.13
CA TYR A 198 -25.45 9.19 11.73
C TYR A 198 -25.89 10.53 11.15
N SER A 199 -27.12 10.98 11.44
CA SER A 199 -27.59 12.30 11.03
C SER A 199 -26.77 13.43 11.66
N SER A 200 -26.30 13.26 12.89
CA SER A 200 -25.48 14.27 13.57
C SER A 200 -24.08 14.36 12.97
N ILE A 201 -23.45 13.22 12.68
CA ILE A 201 -22.17 13.15 11.97
C ILE A 201 -22.32 13.76 10.57
N GLY A 202 -23.34 13.35 9.81
CA GLY A 202 -23.61 13.87 8.47
C GLY A 202 -23.79 15.38 8.46
N ARG A 203 -24.60 15.93 9.38
CA ARG A 203 -24.77 17.40 9.52
C ARG A 203 -23.45 18.12 9.72
N PHE A 204 -22.57 17.61 10.58
CA PHE A 204 -21.26 18.22 10.80
C PHE A 204 -20.38 18.17 9.54
N LEU A 205 -20.30 17.01 8.88
CA LEU A 205 -19.47 16.86 7.67
C LEU A 205 -19.96 17.75 6.53
N TYR A 206 -21.28 17.83 6.31
CA TYR A 206 -21.87 18.65 5.25
C TYR A 206 -21.71 20.14 5.52
N GLU A 207 -21.94 20.60 6.75
CA GLU A 207 -21.81 22.02 7.11
C GLU A 207 -20.35 22.48 7.10
N ALA A 208 -19.44 21.65 7.61
CA ALA A 208 -18.01 21.96 7.63
C ALA A 208 -17.31 21.75 6.26
N GLY A 209 -18.02 21.27 5.25
CA GLY A 209 -17.47 20.98 3.92
C GLY A 209 -16.38 19.90 3.93
N VAL A 210 -16.47 18.94 4.84
CA VAL A 210 -15.50 17.84 4.95
C VAL A 210 -15.81 16.80 3.87
N PRO A 211 -14.83 16.39 3.04
CA PRO A 211 -15.02 15.33 2.05
C PRO A 211 -15.56 14.05 2.71
N LEU A 212 -16.51 13.39 2.07
CA LEU A 212 -17.23 12.25 2.68
C LEU A 212 -16.31 11.06 2.93
N GLU A 213 -15.22 10.96 2.17
CA GLU A 213 -14.12 10.01 2.30
C GLU A 213 -13.46 10.08 3.69
N ALA A 214 -13.62 11.19 4.42
CA ALA A 214 -13.12 11.33 5.79
C ALA A 214 -13.66 10.24 6.74
N VAL A 215 -14.86 9.69 6.49
CA VAL A 215 -15.41 8.58 7.28
C VAL A 215 -14.65 7.27 7.09
N ASN A 216 -13.91 7.13 5.98
CA ASN A 216 -13.07 5.98 5.68
C ASN A 216 -11.67 6.09 6.32
N SER A 217 -11.38 7.19 7.02
CA SER A 217 -10.12 7.37 7.74
C SER A 217 -9.94 6.33 8.83
N VAL A 218 -8.71 5.78 8.98
CA VAL A 218 -8.40 4.84 10.07
C VAL A 218 -8.57 5.47 11.46
N TYR A 219 -8.63 6.81 11.53
CA TYR A 219 -8.82 7.57 12.76
C TYR A 219 -10.30 7.86 13.07
N PHE A 220 -11.22 7.64 12.10
CA PHE A 220 -12.64 7.94 12.29
C PHE A 220 -13.27 7.06 13.37
N GLN A 221 -13.07 5.74 13.27
CA GLN A 221 -13.60 4.79 14.26
C GLN A 221 -12.98 4.99 15.66
N PRO A 222 -11.63 5.10 15.82
CA PRO A 222 -11.03 5.43 17.11
C PRO A 222 -11.53 6.74 17.73
N MET A 223 -11.82 7.77 16.92
CA MET A 223 -12.42 9.01 17.41
C MET A 223 -13.81 8.76 18.01
N VAL A 224 -14.68 8.04 17.29
CA VAL A 224 -16.04 7.71 17.77
C VAL A 224 -15.96 6.87 19.04
N GLU A 225 -15.07 5.89 19.10
CA GLU A 225 -14.85 5.04 20.27
C GLU A 225 -14.34 5.82 21.48
N ALA A 226 -13.40 6.76 21.27
CA ALA A 226 -12.88 7.61 22.35
C ALA A 226 -13.98 8.51 22.94
N ILE A 227 -14.82 9.10 22.09
CA ILE A 227 -15.98 9.90 22.52
C ILE A 227 -16.98 9.02 23.29
N ALA A 228 -17.29 7.84 22.77
CA ALA A 228 -18.22 6.91 23.39
C ALA A 228 -17.70 6.38 24.74
N ALA A 229 -16.40 6.11 24.86
CA ALA A 229 -15.77 5.61 26.07
C ALA A 229 -15.68 6.65 27.19
N PHE A 230 -15.56 7.94 26.85
CA PHE A 230 -15.58 9.02 27.84
C PHE A 230 -16.97 9.17 28.49
N GLY A 231 -18.03 9.10 27.68
CA GLY A 231 -19.41 9.23 28.14
C GLY A 231 -19.86 10.68 28.41
N PRO A 232 -20.97 10.88 29.12
CA PRO A 232 -21.51 12.21 29.41
C PRO A 232 -20.54 13.06 30.25
N GLY A 233 -20.42 14.36 29.91
CA GLY A 233 -19.59 15.32 30.65
C GLY A 233 -18.24 15.67 29.99
N LEU A 234 -18.05 15.31 28.72
CA LEU A 234 -16.89 15.76 27.95
C LEU A 234 -16.98 17.27 27.67
N ASP A 235 -16.03 18.03 28.20
CA ASP A 235 -15.81 19.41 27.77
C ASP A 235 -15.19 19.38 26.37
N LEU A 236 -15.96 19.84 25.38
CA LEU A 236 -15.53 19.81 23.98
C LEU A 236 -14.34 20.77 23.77
N PRO A 237 -13.28 20.34 23.05
CA PRO A 237 -12.15 21.22 22.79
C PRO A 237 -12.57 22.43 21.95
N SER A 238 -11.98 23.59 22.27
CA SER A 238 -12.20 24.83 21.53
C SER A 238 -11.37 24.90 20.25
N TYR A 239 -11.72 25.84 19.37
CA TYR A 239 -10.89 26.21 18.22
C TYR A 239 -9.43 26.53 18.60
N HIS A 240 -9.22 27.17 19.77
CA HIS A 240 -7.89 27.53 20.26
C HIS A 240 -7.07 26.31 20.70
N ASP A 241 -7.72 25.26 21.22
CA ASP A 241 -7.06 24.02 21.61
C ASP A 241 -6.51 23.28 20.38
N PHE A 242 -7.29 23.22 19.30
CA PHE A 242 -6.90 22.56 18.04
C PHE A 242 -5.76 23.27 17.34
N ARG A 243 -5.79 24.61 17.26
CA ARG A 243 -4.71 25.41 16.62
C ARG A 243 -3.47 25.61 17.49
N GLY A 244 -3.47 25.08 18.70
CA GLY A 244 -2.41 25.25 19.70
C GLY A 244 -1.93 23.92 20.26
N GLY A 245 -2.35 23.61 21.49
CA GLY A 245 -1.81 22.48 22.26
C GLY A 245 -2.07 21.10 21.65
N ILE A 246 -3.19 20.90 20.93
CA ILE A 246 -3.46 19.63 20.24
C ILE A 246 -2.52 19.45 19.05
N LEU A 247 -2.39 20.47 18.18
CA LEU A 247 -1.49 20.40 17.03
C LEU A 247 -0.05 20.11 17.47
N LYS A 248 0.45 20.82 18.50
CA LYS A 248 1.80 20.60 19.01
C LYS A 248 2.02 19.15 19.48
N ARG A 249 1.06 18.57 20.21
CA ARG A 249 1.13 17.16 20.64
C ARG A 249 1.14 16.20 19.46
N LEU A 250 0.34 16.46 18.42
CA LEU A 250 0.32 15.63 17.22
C LEU A 250 1.63 15.73 16.42
N VAL A 251 2.27 16.91 16.37
CA VAL A 251 3.61 17.05 15.79
C VAL A 251 4.62 16.19 16.55
N GLU A 252 4.59 16.22 17.88
CA GLU A 252 5.47 15.40 18.73
C GLU A 252 5.22 13.89 18.53
N GLU A 253 3.97 13.45 18.48
CA GLU A 253 3.58 12.06 18.24
C GLU A 253 4.04 11.55 16.86
N VAL A 254 3.83 12.36 15.81
CA VAL A 254 4.29 12.05 14.47
C VAL A 254 5.82 11.96 14.44
N ASN A 255 6.52 12.91 15.06
CA ASN A 255 7.99 12.89 15.13
C ASN A 255 8.53 11.64 15.82
N LEU A 256 7.94 11.22 16.95
CA LEU A 256 8.34 9.99 17.63
C LEU A 256 8.24 8.76 16.73
N THR A 257 7.21 8.70 15.89
CA THR A 257 7.07 7.60 14.91
C THR A 257 8.13 7.69 13.82
N LEU A 258 8.43 8.90 13.34
CA LEU A 258 9.39 9.12 12.26
C LEU A 258 10.86 8.96 12.69
N GLU A 259 11.18 9.14 13.97
CA GLU A 259 12.52 8.82 14.50
C GLU A 259 12.86 7.34 14.35
N HIS A 260 11.86 6.44 14.36
CA HIS A 260 12.08 5.03 14.03
C HIS A 260 12.59 4.85 12.59
N TYR A 261 12.03 5.61 11.64
CA TYR A 261 12.42 5.53 10.23
C TYR A 261 13.84 6.07 10.06
N LYS A 262 14.15 7.21 10.68
CA LYS A 262 15.50 7.79 10.65
C LYS A 262 16.56 6.84 11.21
N GLY A 263 16.21 6.07 12.24
CA GLY A 263 17.11 5.09 12.85
C GLY A 263 17.60 4.00 11.90
N THR A 264 16.87 3.68 10.83
CA THR A 264 17.24 2.62 9.88
C THR A 264 18.10 3.11 8.71
N TRP A 265 18.12 4.43 8.43
CA TRP A 265 18.77 5.00 7.25
C TRP A 265 20.28 4.70 7.17
N SER A 266 20.96 4.59 8.30
CA SER A 266 22.39 4.23 8.32
C SER A 266 22.68 2.81 7.78
N HIS A 267 21.66 1.94 7.78
CA HIS A 267 21.78 0.54 7.39
C HIS A 267 21.12 0.23 6.04
N THR A 268 19.99 0.88 5.75
CA THR A 268 19.24 0.68 4.49
C THR A 268 19.52 1.75 3.44
N GLY A 269 20.11 2.88 3.83
CA GLY A 269 20.06 4.11 3.06
C GLY A 269 18.63 4.68 2.96
N CYS A 270 18.51 5.85 2.34
CA CYS A 270 17.24 6.49 2.02
C CYS A 270 17.30 7.23 0.68
N SER A 271 16.11 7.48 0.10
CA SER A 271 15.95 8.29 -1.11
C SER A 271 15.21 9.58 -0.78
N ILE A 272 15.74 10.72 -1.19
CA ILE A 272 15.03 12.00 -1.10
C ILE A 272 14.14 12.13 -2.33
N LEU A 273 12.88 12.50 -2.13
CA LEU A 273 11.88 12.65 -3.19
C LEU A 273 11.46 14.12 -3.27
N ALA A 274 11.61 14.72 -4.44
CA ALA A 274 11.10 16.05 -4.76
C ALA A 274 9.89 15.90 -5.70
N ASP A 275 8.69 15.88 -5.13
CA ASP A 275 7.43 15.83 -5.89
C ASP A 275 7.01 17.25 -6.27
N GLU A 276 7.24 17.59 -7.54
CA GLU A 276 6.85 18.87 -8.12
C GLU A 276 5.35 18.87 -8.48
N TRP A 277 4.67 19.93 -8.05
CA TRP A 277 3.29 20.22 -8.42
C TRP A 277 3.19 21.67 -8.91
N SER A 278 2.92 21.80 -10.21
CA SER A 278 2.78 23.09 -10.88
C SER A 278 1.32 23.31 -11.32
N THR A 279 0.85 24.54 -11.16
CA THR A 279 -0.35 25.11 -11.78
C THR A 279 0.09 26.08 -12.87
N MET A 280 -0.85 26.75 -13.55
CA MET A 280 -0.50 27.71 -14.61
C MET A 280 0.38 28.88 -14.12
N GLU A 281 0.35 29.20 -12.82
CA GLU A 281 1.06 30.36 -12.27
C GLU A 281 2.04 30.02 -11.13
N LYS A 282 1.90 28.86 -10.47
CA LYS A 282 2.63 28.55 -9.23
C LYS A 282 3.13 27.12 -9.18
N THR A 283 4.30 26.93 -8.57
CA THR A 283 4.94 25.63 -8.39
C THR A 283 5.24 25.37 -6.93
N LEU A 284 4.86 24.20 -6.43
CA LEU A 284 5.28 23.66 -5.14
C LEU A 284 6.19 22.46 -5.33
N ILE A 285 7.18 22.29 -4.45
CA ILE A 285 7.93 21.04 -4.32
C ILE A 285 7.68 20.48 -2.92
N ASN A 286 7.13 19.26 -2.88
CA ASN A 286 7.02 18.49 -1.65
C ASN A 286 8.27 17.62 -1.49
N PHE A 287 9.01 17.84 -0.41
CA PHE A 287 10.15 17.03 -0.04
C PHE A 287 9.73 15.91 0.90
N MET A 288 10.08 14.69 0.51
CA MET A 288 9.88 13.48 1.30
C MET A 288 11.18 12.67 1.36
N VAL A 289 11.28 11.77 2.33
CA VAL A 289 12.36 10.79 2.43
C VAL A 289 11.75 9.41 2.49
N TYR A 290 12.17 8.54 1.59
CA TYR A 290 11.77 7.15 1.53
C TYR A 290 12.85 6.25 2.12
N CYS A 291 12.42 5.29 2.92
CA CYS A 291 13.20 4.13 3.34
C CYS A 291 12.27 2.90 3.43
N PRO A 292 12.80 1.68 3.66
CA PRO A 292 11.98 0.47 3.70
C PRO A 292 10.88 0.47 4.78
N GLU A 293 11.06 1.23 5.87
CA GLU A 293 10.04 1.40 6.91
C GLU A 293 8.86 2.26 6.45
N GLY A 294 9.08 3.12 5.44
CA GLY A 294 8.04 3.97 4.85
C GLY A 294 8.56 5.32 4.36
N THR A 295 7.63 6.15 3.90
CA THR A 295 7.90 7.52 3.45
C THR A 295 7.60 8.50 4.57
N MET A 296 8.53 9.43 4.81
CA MET A 296 8.40 10.59 5.69
C MET A 296 8.24 11.85 4.84
N PHE A 297 7.27 12.70 5.15
CA PHE A 297 7.22 14.05 4.60
C PHE A 297 8.06 15.00 5.45
N LEU A 298 8.93 15.76 4.78
CA LEU A 298 9.80 16.75 5.42
C LEU A 298 9.16 18.14 5.42
N ARG A 299 8.93 18.68 4.23
CA ARG A 299 8.44 20.05 4.03
C ARG A 299 7.87 20.23 2.63
N CYS A 300 7.07 21.28 2.47
CA CYS A 300 6.61 21.79 1.19
C CYS A 300 7.25 23.17 0.99
N VAL A 301 7.71 23.45 -0.22
CA VAL A 301 8.38 24.70 -0.58
C VAL A 301 7.67 25.32 -1.77
N ASP A 302 7.37 26.61 -1.68
CA ASP A 302 7.02 27.43 -2.85
C ASP A 302 8.26 27.54 -3.74
N ALA A 303 8.20 26.85 -4.86
CA ALA A 303 9.29 26.71 -5.79
C ALA A 303 9.04 27.49 -7.09
N THR A 304 8.01 28.34 -7.15
CA THR A 304 7.62 29.09 -8.35
C THR A 304 8.79 29.84 -8.98
N GLU A 305 9.53 30.61 -8.18
CA GLU A 305 10.74 31.31 -8.63
C GLU A 305 11.99 30.42 -8.59
N ILE A 306 11.97 29.35 -7.78
CA ILE A 306 13.13 28.47 -7.56
C ILE A 306 13.38 27.57 -8.76
N VAL A 307 12.32 27.04 -9.39
CA VAL A 307 12.44 26.16 -10.58
C VAL A 307 12.76 26.94 -11.85
N ALA A 308 12.81 28.29 -11.79
CA ALA A 308 13.17 29.11 -12.92
C ALA A 308 14.65 28.95 -13.33
N THR A 309 15.53 28.58 -12.41
CA THR A 309 16.95 28.35 -12.71
C THR A 309 17.49 27.09 -12.04
N ALA A 310 18.45 26.44 -12.68
CA ALA A 310 19.10 25.26 -12.12
C ALA A 310 19.93 25.60 -10.86
N ASP A 311 20.40 26.84 -10.74
CA ASP A 311 21.24 27.29 -9.62
C ASP A 311 20.45 27.36 -8.32
N THR A 312 19.28 28.02 -8.35
CA THR A 312 18.39 28.14 -7.18
C THR A 312 17.82 26.79 -6.77
N LEU A 313 17.48 25.94 -7.74
CA LEU A 313 17.02 24.58 -7.48
C LEU A 313 18.12 23.71 -6.87
N TYR A 314 19.37 23.81 -7.34
CA TYR A 314 20.50 23.09 -6.78
C TYR A 314 20.73 23.44 -5.30
N GLU A 315 20.72 24.73 -4.93
CA GLU A 315 20.89 25.13 -3.52
C GLU A 315 19.75 24.59 -2.64
N LEU A 316 18.51 24.59 -3.14
CA LEU A 316 17.38 23.99 -2.43
C LEU A 316 17.58 22.48 -2.21
N LEU A 317 17.96 21.73 -3.25
CA LEU A 317 18.21 20.28 -3.17
C LEU A 317 19.38 19.97 -2.22
N LYS A 318 20.46 20.75 -2.30
CA LYS A 318 21.63 20.64 -1.42
C LYS A 318 21.25 20.79 0.04
N HIS A 319 20.47 21.81 0.39
CA HIS A 319 20.01 21.99 1.77
C HIS A 319 19.17 20.82 2.27
N VAL A 320 18.32 20.21 1.42
CA VAL A 320 17.56 19.01 1.81
C VAL A 320 18.49 17.82 2.06
N VAL A 321 19.53 17.63 1.25
CA VAL A 321 20.54 16.58 1.46
C VAL A 321 21.31 16.80 2.77
N GLU A 322 21.69 18.04 3.07
CA GLU A 322 22.36 18.42 4.32
C GLU A 322 21.46 18.15 5.54
N ASP A 323 20.17 18.49 5.46
CA ASP A 323 19.18 18.26 6.52
C ASP A 323 18.98 16.76 6.82
N VAL A 324 19.02 15.91 5.80
CA VAL A 324 18.86 14.44 5.93
C VAL A 324 20.16 13.74 6.34
N GLY A 325 21.30 14.34 5.98
CA GLY A 325 22.63 13.79 6.19
C GLY A 325 23.12 13.02 4.95
N PRO A 326 24.14 13.50 4.23
CA PRO A 326 24.55 12.96 2.94
C PRO A 326 24.99 11.48 3.00
N SER A 327 25.53 11.01 4.13
CA SER A 327 25.93 9.62 4.32
C SER A 327 24.76 8.62 4.31
N ASN A 328 23.54 9.11 4.52
CA ASN A 328 22.33 8.29 4.54
C ASN A 328 21.64 8.25 3.16
N VAL A 329 21.96 9.18 2.27
CA VAL A 329 21.24 9.39 1.01
C VAL A 329 21.87 8.53 -0.09
N VAL A 330 21.09 7.61 -0.65
CA VAL A 330 21.50 6.80 -1.81
C VAL A 330 21.23 7.55 -3.10
N GLN A 331 20.08 8.21 -3.19
CA GLN A 331 19.69 9.00 -4.35
C GLN A 331 18.74 10.15 -4.01
N VAL A 332 18.72 11.16 -4.89
CA VAL A 332 17.73 12.23 -4.93
C VAL A 332 16.91 12.10 -6.21
N ILE A 333 15.60 11.91 -6.05
CA ILE A 333 14.66 11.70 -7.14
C ILE A 333 13.86 12.97 -7.39
N THR A 334 13.90 13.48 -8.63
CA THR A 334 13.21 14.72 -9.01
C THR A 334 12.44 14.56 -10.31
N SER A 335 11.81 15.64 -10.80
CA SER A 335 11.25 15.66 -12.15
C SER A 335 12.34 15.49 -13.21
N ASN A 336 11.92 15.05 -14.40
CA ASN A 336 12.79 14.78 -15.55
C ASN A 336 13.02 16.01 -16.45
N SER A 337 12.79 17.23 -15.94
CA SER A 337 13.01 18.45 -16.71
C SER A 337 14.50 18.80 -16.80
N ASP A 338 14.87 19.55 -17.84
CA ASP A 338 16.27 19.92 -18.10
C ASP A 338 16.87 20.72 -16.93
N THR A 339 16.09 21.61 -16.31
CA THR A 339 16.50 22.37 -15.12
C THR A 339 16.88 21.46 -13.95
N HIS A 340 16.09 20.42 -13.70
CA HIS A 340 16.37 19.44 -12.66
C HIS A 340 17.58 18.57 -13.00
N ALA A 341 17.78 18.22 -14.26
CA ALA A 341 18.95 17.47 -14.70
C ALA A 341 20.25 18.26 -14.46
N ILE A 342 20.27 19.55 -14.78
CA ILE A 342 21.43 20.42 -14.54
C ILE A 342 21.69 20.56 -13.03
N ALA A 343 20.65 20.83 -12.23
CA ALA A 343 20.76 20.95 -10.78
C ALA A 343 21.23 19.63 -10.13
N GLY A 344 20.66 18.51 -10.57
CA GLY A 344 21.00 17.16 -10.13
C GLY A 344 22.45 16.78 -10.44
N LYS A 345 22.95 17.13 -11.64
CA LYS A 345 24.36 16.93 -11.98
C LYS A 345 25.29 17.69 -11.03
N ARG A 346 25.01 18.95 -10.75
CA ARG A 346 25.81 19.74 -9.78
C ARG A 346 25.72 19.18 -8.36
N LEU A 347 24.55 18.66 -7.99
CA LEU A 347 24.37 17.99 -6.70
C LEU A 347 25.26 16.74 -6.60
N THR A 348 25.36 15.96 -7.67
CA THR A 348 26.23 14.76 -7.74
C THR A 348 27.72 15.09 -7.77
N GLU A 349 28.11 16.28 -8.21
CA GLU A 349 29.49 16.78 -8.11
C GLU A 349 29.83 17.21 -6.67
N THR A 350 28.85 17.80 -5.98
CA THR A 350 28.98 18.24 -4.58
C THR A 350 28.99 17.08 -3.59
N PHE A 351 28.11 16.10 -3.83
CA PHE A 351 28.01 14.87 -3.05
C PHE A 351 28.33 13.66 -3.94
N PRO A 352 29.62 13.26 -4.04
CA PRO A 352 30.04 12.21 -4.96
C PRO A 352 29.51 10.83 -4.58
N THR A 353 29.02 10.64 -3.35
CA THR A 353 28.57 9.35 -2.80
C THR A 353 27.07 9.09 -2.91
N LEU A 354 26.33 9.92 -3.64
CA LEU A 354 24.89 9.73 -3.92
C LEU A 354 24.60 9.84 -5.42
N PHE A 355 23.44 9.37 -5.85
CA PHE A 355 22.94 9.58 -7.20
C PHE A 355 21.90 10.70 -7.27
N TRP A 356 21.82 11.35 -8.43
CA TRP A 356 20.59 12.02 -8.85
C TRP A 356 19.89 11.10 -9.85
N SER A 357 18.56 11.04 -9.79
CA SER A 357 17.78 10.22 -10.73
C SER A 357 16.48 10.92 -11.10
N PRO A 358 16.12 10.96 -12.40
CA PRO A 358 14.78 11.38 -12.78
C PRO A 358 13.76 10.35 -12.29
N CYS A 359 12.58 10.83 -11.90
CA CYS A 359 11.48 9.99 -11.43
C CYS A 359 11.07 8.95 -12.49
N ALA A 360 11.24 7.67 -12.18
CA ALA A 360 10.97 6.59 -13.12
C ALA A 360 9.48 6.50 -13.48
N SER A 361 8.58 6.75 -12.53
CA SER A 361 7.14 6.76 -12.81
C SER A 361 6.78 7.87 -13.79
N GLN A 362 7.32 9.07 -13.65
CA GLN A 362 7.11 10.16 -14.60
C GLN A 362 7.70 9.86 -15.98
N CYS A 363 8.86 9.19 -16.05
CA CYS A 363 9.43 8.75 -17.33
C CYS A 363 8.51 7.75 -18.04
N ILE A 364 8.05 6.72 -17.34
CA ILE A 364 7.16 5.69 -17.92
C ILE A 364 5.80 6.28 -18.29
N ASP A 365 5.25 7.16 -17.44
CA ASP A 365 4.02 7.90 -17.70
C ASP A 365 4.13 8.78 -18.96
N GLY A 366 5.29 9.41 -19.17
CA GLY A 366 5.60 10.16 -20.38
C GLY A 366 5.72 9.29 -21.64
N ILE A 367 6.26 8.06 -21.53
CA ILE A 367 6.25 7.09 -22.64
C ILE A 367 4.81 6.75 -23.04
N LEU A 368 3.96 6.43 -22.06
CA LEU A 368 2.54 6.14 -22.29
C LEU A 368 1.81 7.35 -22.89
N GLU A 369 2.13 8.56 -22.43
CA GLU A 369 1.59 9.79 -23.00
C GLU A 369 1.93 9.94 -24.48
N ASP A 370 3.20 9.74 -24.85
CA ASP A 370 3.62 9.85 -26.25
C ASP A 370 3.03 8.73 -27.12
N PHE A 371 2.95 7.50 -26.60
CA PHE A 371 2.27 6.39 -27.30
C PHE A 371 0.81 6.73 -27.61
N SER A 372 0.10 7.37 -26.66
CA SER A 372 -1.31 7.75 -26.86
C SER A 372 -1.52 8.79 -27.98
N LYS A 373 -0.45 9.48 -28.40
CA LYS A 373 -0.44 10.49 -29.45
C LYS A 373 0.03 9.95 -30.80
N MET A 374 0.44 8.68 -30.88
CA MET A 374 0.86 8.07 -32.14
C MET A 374 -0.35 7.84 -33.06
N ASP A 375 -0.18 8.10 -34.36
CA ASP A 375 -1.25 7.94 -35.37
C ASP A 375 -1.88 6.54 -35.36
N SER A 376 -1.10 5.52 -35.00
CA SER A 376 -1.56 4.12 -34.88
C SER A 376 -2.56 3.89 -33.74
N MET A 377 -2.61 4.75 -32.72
CA MET A 377 -3.40 4.54 -31.50
C MET A 377 -4.48 5.59 -31.26
N ILE A 378 -4.22 6.84 -31.68
CA ILE A 378 -5.02 8.01 -31.28
C ILE A 378 -6.51 7.86 -31.62
N ASP A 379 -6.84 7.38 -32.82
CA ASP A 379 -8.23 7.21 -33.27
C ASP A 379 -8.97 6.13 -32.47
N THR A 380 -8.27 5.05 -32.10
CA THR A 380 -8.84 3.96 -31.30
C THR A 380 -9.12 4.45 -29.88
N ILE A 381 -8.18 5.20 -29.29
CA ILE A 381 -8.34 5.81 -27.96
C ILE A 381 -9.50 6.80 -27.95
N GLU A 382 -9.59 7.71 -28.93
CA GLU A 382 -10.69 8.68 -28.99
C GLU A 382 -12.04 8.02 -29.26
N SER A 383 -12.09 6.96 -30.05
CA SER A 383 -13.31 6.16 -30.24
C SER A 383 -13.78 5.52 -28.93
N ALA A 384 -12.85 4.95 -28.15
CA ALA A 384 -13.15 4.38 -26.83
C ALA A 384 -13.60 5.43 -25.80
N LYS A 385 -12.97 6.62 -25.81
CA LYS A 385 -13.41 7.77 -25.00
C LYS A 385 -14.81 8.24 -25.39
N SER A 386 -15.13 8.31 -26.69
CA SER A 386 -16.47 8.68 -27.16
C SER A 386 -17.55 7.72 -26.66
N LEU A 387 -17.28 6.41 -26.75
CA LEU A 387 -18.15 5.36 -26.21
C LEU A 387 -18.41 5.54 -24.72
N THR A 388 -17.36 5.68 -23.91
CA THR A 388 -17.47 5.79 -22.46
C THR A 388 -18.15 7.10 -22.05
N ARG A 389 -17.79 8.24 -22.64
CA ARG A 389 -18.45 9.54 -22.42
C ARG A 389 -19.95 9.45 -22.64
N PHE A 390 -20.40 8.79 -23.71
CA PHE A 390 -21.83 8.62 -23.97
C PHE A 390 -22.53 7.82 -22.87
N ILE A 391 -21.91 6.74 -22.39
CA ILE A 391 -22.46 5.91 -21.31
C ILE A 391 -22.56 6.71 -20.01
N TYR A 392 -21.46 7.32 -19.54
CA TYR A 392 -21.44 8.05 -18.27
C TYR A 392 -22.31 9.31 -18.27
N ARG A 393 -22.45 9.97 -19.42
CA ARG A 393 -23.31 11.16 -19.55
C ARG A 393 -24.81 10.85 -19.43
N ASN A 394 -25.23 9.62 -19.72
CA ASN A 394 -26.64 9.24 -19.74
C ASN A 394 -26.94 8.23 -18.62
N VAL A 395 -27.47 8.70 -17.48
CA VAL A 395 -27.74 7.85 -16.29
C VAL A 395 -28.52 6.56 -16.60
N PRO A 396 -29.56 6.56 -17.46
CA PRO A 396 -30.24 5.29 -17.82
C PRO A 396 -29.34 4.32 -18.59
N VAL A 397 -28.47 4.82 -19.46
CA VAL A 397 -27.50 4.00 -20.21
C VAL A 397 -26.40 3.49 -19.27
N LEU A 398 -25.93 4.31 -18.34
CA LEU A 398 -25.00 3.90 -17.29
C LEU A 398 -25.58 2.78 -16.42
N ASN A 399 -26.84 2.92 -15.98
CA ASN A 399 -27.53 1.88 -15.20
C ASN A 399 -27.72 0.59 -16.00
N MET A 400 -28.00 0.71 -17.30
CA MET A 400 -28.05 -0.43 -18.21
C MET A 400 -26.67 -1.10 -18.31
N MET A 401 -25.60 -0.33 -18.56
CA MET A 401 -24.23 -0.84 -18.58
C MET A 401 -23.91 -1.61 -17.29
N LYS A 402 -24.14 -1.00 -16.12
CA LYS A 402 -23.91 -1.65 -14.81
C LYS A 402 -24.73 -2.95 -14.64
N LYS A 403 -25.92 -3.03 -15.22
CA LYS A 403 -26.73 -4.27 -15.21
C LYS A 403 -26.09 -5.38 -16.05
N TYR A 404 -25.65 -5.07 -17.27
CA TYR A 404 -25.05 -6.06 -18.18
C TYR A 404 -23.62 -6.45 -17.79
N THR A 405 -22.87 -5.55 -17.15
CA THR A 405 -21.50 -5.82 -16.66
C THR A 405 -21.46 -6.40 -15.24
N HIS A 406 -22.62 -6.75 -14.66
CA HIS A 406 -22.74 -7.25 -13.29
C HIS A 406 -22.12 -6.31 -12.23
N GLY A 407 -22.29 -5.00 -12.43
CA GLY A 407 -21.80 -3.95 -11.55
C GLY A 407 -20.35 -3.56 -11.79
N LYS A 408 -19.63 -4.20 -12.73
CA LYS A 408 -18.27 -3.79 -13.11
C LYS A 408 -18.32 -2.46 -13.84
N ASP A 409 -17.40 -1.57 -13.49
CA ASP A 409 -17.28 -0.26 -14.13
C ASP A 409 -16.38 -0.33 -15.37
N LEU A 410 -16.54 0.60 -16.31
CA LEU A 410 -15.75 0.66 -17.56
C LEU A 410 -14.36 1.24 -17.35
N LEU A 411 -14.22 2.13 -16.36
CA LEU A 411 -12.98 2.79 -16.00
C LEU A 411 -12.49 2.23 -14.67
N PRO A 412 -11.47 1.37 -14.65
CA PRO A 412 -10.86 0.93 -13.40
C PRO A 412 -9.80 1.95 -12.93
N PRO A 413 -9.34 1.87 -11.67
CA PRO A 413 -8.32 2.77 -11.15
C PRO A 413 -7.01 2.70 -11.96
N ALA A 414 -6.47 3.87 -12.31
CA ALA A 414 -5.18 4.04 -12.98
C ALA A 414 -4.26 4.97 -12.20
N SER A 415 -2.94 4.81 -12.35
CA SER A 415 -1.94 5.61 -11.65
C SER A 415 -1.84 7.06 -12.15
N SER A 416 -2.30 7.32 -13.38
CA SER A 416 -2.21 8.60 -14.06
C SER A 416 -3.24 8.71 -15.19
N ARG A 417 -3.43 9.93 -15.70
CA ARG A 417 -4.27 10.20 -16.87
C ARG A 417 -3.74 9.51 -18.14
N SER A 418 -2.43 9.50 -18.36
CA SER A 418 -1.85 8.82 -19.52
C SER A 418 -2.04 7.31 -19.45
N ALA A 419 -1.85 6.70 -18.27
CA ALA A 419 -2.10 5.29 -18.06
C ALA A 419 -3.58 4.91 -18.18
N MET A 420 -4.50 5.81 -17.81
CA MET A 420 -5.95 5.60 -17.95
C MET A 420 -6.32 5.24 -19.40
N ASN A 421 -5.64 5.81 -20.40
CA ASN A 421 -5.93 5.48 -21.81
C ASN A 421 -5.85 3.97 -22.08
N PHE A 422 -4.78 3.32 -21.62
CA PHE A 422 -4.52 1.91 -21.88
C PHE A 422 -5.23 1.00 -20.88
N VAL A 423 -5.35 1.44 -19.63
CA VAL A 423 -6.10 0.73 -18.59
C VAL A 423 -7.58 0.60 -18.96
N ALA A 424 -8.19 1.68 -19.48
CA ALA A 424 -9.57 1.68 -19.95
C ALA A 424 -9.74 0.78 -21.19
N LEU A 425 -8.85 0.88 -22.19
CA LEU A 425 -8.89 0.01 -23.37
C LEU A 425 -8.83 -1.48 -23.02
N LYS A 426 -7.96 -1.85 -22.08
CA LYS A 426 -7.88 -3.23 -21.57
C LYS A 426 -9.19 -3.67 -20.94
N ASN A 427 -9.75 -2.84 -20.07
CA ASN A 427 -11.00 -3.18 -19.39
C ASN A 427 -12.19 -3.27 -20.37
N LEU A 428 -12.25 -2.40 -21.37
CA LEU A 428 -13.25 -2.47 -22.43
C LEU A 428 -13.16 -3.79 -23.20
N VAL A 429 -11.95 -4.24 -23.56
CA VAL A 429 -11.75 -5.55 -24.23
C VAL A 429 -12.23 -6.69 -23.32
N CYS A 430 -11.97 -6.63 -22.01
CA CYS A 430 -12.46 -7.62 -21.06
C CYS A 430 -14.00 -7.63 -20.89
N LEU A 431 -14.67 -6.51 -21.18
CA LEU A 431 -16.13 -6.34 -21.07
C LEU A 431 -16.83 -6.34 -22.43
N GLN A 432 -16.14 -6.74 -23.49
CA GLN A 432 -16.62 -6.67 -24.86
C GLN A 432 -17.93 -7.43 -25.06
N ASP A 433 -18.02 -8.65 -24.52
CA ASP A 433 -19.20 -9.50 -24.70
C ASP A 433 -20.40 -8.97 -23.93
N GLU A 434 -20.20 -8.47 -22.70
CA GLU A 434 -21.22 -7.81 -21.91
C GLU A 434 -21.76 -6.55 -22.60
N LEU A 435 -20.87 -5.73 -23.18
CA LEU A 435 -21.25 -4.53 -23.93
C LEU A 435 -21.99 -4.87 -25.22
N ARG A 436 -21.59 -5.93 -25.93
CA ARG A 436 -22.31 -6.44 -27.11
C ARG A 436 -23.72 -6.89 -26.74
N ASN A 437 -23.85 -7.68 -25.68
CA ASN A 437 -25.14 -8.13 -25.18
C ASN A 437 -26.05 -6.96 -24.80
N MET A 438 -25.48 -5.90 -24.18
CA MET A 438 -26.21 -4.68 -23.87
C MET A 438 -26.80 -4.03 -25.12
N VAL A 439 -26.00 -3.77 -26.17
CA VAL A 439 -26.47 -3.05 -27.37
C VAL A 439 -27.33 -3.90 -28.31
N THR A 440 -27.34 -5.22 -28.13
CA THR A 440 -28.25 -6.12 -28.87
C THR A 440 -29.54 -6.44 -28.11
N SER A 441 -29.68 -5.96 -26.87
CA SER A 441 -30.84 -6.26 -26.03
C SER A 441 -32.11 -5.52 -26.48
N GLU A 442 -33.28 -6.11 -26.22
CA GLU A 442 -34.57 -5.43 -26.39
C GLU A 442 -34.63 -4.12 -25.59
N GLU A 443 -34.09 -4.12 -24.37
CA GLU A 443 -34.03 -2.95 -23.48
C GLU A 443 -33.28 -1.76 -24.12
N TRP A 444 -32.16 -2.03 -24.81
CA TRP A 444 -31.45 -0.99 -25.56
C TRP A 444 -32.23 -0.56 -26.80
N ILE A 445 -32.72 -1.51 -27.60
CA ILE A 445 -33.43 -1.25 -28.87
C ILE A 445 -34.68 -0.37 -28.62
N GLU A 446 -35.43 -0.64 -27.56
CA GLU A 446 -36.62 0.12 -27.18
C GLU A 446 -36.29 1.48 -26.55
N SER A 447 -35.07 1.67 -26.04
CA SER A 447 -34.65 2.91 -25.39
C SER A 447 -34.67 4.11 -26.34
N PRO A 448 -34.92 5.34 -25.84
CA PRO A 448 -34.79 6.55 -26.66
C PRO A 448 -33.33 6.84 -27.04
N TYR A 449 -32.36 6.25 -26.33
CA TYR A 449 -30.93 6.48 -26.55
C TYR A 449 -30.38 5.73 -27.75
N SER A 450 -30.95 4.56 -28.10
CA SER A 450 -30.56 3.80 -29.30
C SER A 450 -30.82 4.53 -30.61
N LYS A 451 -31.76 5.48 -30.60
CA LYS A 451 -32.15 6.30 -31.77
C LYS A 451 -31.39 7.61 -31.86
N LYS A 452 -30.63 8.01 -30.83
CA LYS A 452 -29.82 9.23 -30.87
C LYS A 452 -28.59 9.00 -31.78
N PRO A 453 -28.11 10.01 -32.52
CA PRO A 453 -26.92 9.87 -33.38
C PRO A 453 -25.72 9.26 -32.64
N ASP A 454 -25.41 9.77 -31.44
CA ASP A 454 -24.31 9.27 -30.61
C ASP A 454 -24.55 7.83 -30.12
N GLY A 455 -25.79 7.45 -29.85
CA GLY A 455 -26.16 6.09 -29.44
C GLY A 455 -26.04 5.08 -30.58
N VAL A 456 -26.43 5.46 -31.80
CA VAL A 456 -26.22 4.66 -33.01
C VAL A 456 -24.72 4.49 -33.29
N ALA A 457 -23.95 5.57 -33.20
CA ALA A 457 -22.50 5.53 -33.36
C ALA A 457 -21.83 4.60 -32.35
N MET A 458 -22.22 4.69 -31.06
CA MET A 458 -21.73 3.82 -30.00
C MET A 458 -22.07 2.34 -30.27
N ALA A 459 -23.32 2.04 -30.62
CA ALA A 459 -23.73 0.66 -30.90
C ALA A 459 -22.97 0.07 -32.10
N ASN A 460 -22.80 0.85 -33.18
CA ASN A 460 -22.01 0.45 -34.35
C ASN A 460 -20.55 0.18 -33.99
N LEU A 461 -19.95 1.00 -33.12
CA LEU A 461 -18.59 0.79 -32.66
C LEU A 461 -18.45 -0.50 -31.84
N ILE A 462 -19.40 -0.78 -30.94
CA ILE A 462 -19.40 -1.99 -30.09
C ILE A 462 -19.52 -3.28 -30.92
N VAL A 463 -20.22 -3.26 -32.05
CA VAL A 463 -20.30 -4.44 -32.94
C VAL A 463 -19.16 -4.50 -33.97
N ASN A 464 -18.34 -3.44 -34.08
CA ASN A 464 -17.26 -3.37 -35.06
C ASN A 464 -16.05 -4.24 -34.64
N LEU A 465 -15.79 -5.32 -35.38
CA LEU A 465 -14.66 -6.22 -35.13
C LEU A 465 -13.29 -5.53 -35.23
N SER A 466 -13.10 -4.61 -36.17
CA SER A 466 -11.78 -3.96 -36.35
C SER A 466 -11.41 -3.09 -35.16
N PHE A 467 -12.37 -2.39 -34.58
CA PHE A 467 -12.17 -1.61 -33.35
C PHE A 467 -11.62 -2.48 -32.21
N TRP A 468 -12.24 -3.64 -31.95
CA TRP A 468 -11.79 -4.54 -30.89
C TRP A 468 -10.42 -5.16 -31.17
N MET A 469 -10.12 -5.49 -32.44
CA MET A 469 -8.78 -5.96 -32.83
C MET A 469 -7.72 -4.89 -32.57
N SER A 470 -8.00 -3.63 -32.90
CA SER A 470 -7.09 -2.50 -32.61
C SER A 470 -6.91 -2.31 -31.11
N CYS A 471 -7.98 -2.33 -30.31
CA CYS A 471 -7.89 -2.26 -28.85
C CYS A 471 -7.01 -3.38 -28.28
N ALA A 472 -7.20 -4.62 -28.75
CA ALA A 472 -6.41 -5.76 -28.30
C ALA A 472 -4.92 -5.64 -28.68
N ALA A 473 -4.61 -5.18 -29.90
CA ALA A 473 -3.23 -4.93 -30.33
C ALA A 473 -2.55 -3.84 -29.49
N ILE A 474 -3.22 -2.71 -29.28
CA ILE A 474 -2.72 -1.62 -28.41
C ILE A 474 -2.46 -2.12 -26.99
N ASN A 475 -3.37 -2.94 -26.44
CA ASN A 475 -3.17 -3.52 -25.12
C ASN A 475 -1.95 -4.44 -25.06
N ARG A 476 -1.69 -5.26 -26.09
CA ARG A 476 -0.52 -6.17 -26.11
C ARG A 476 0.81 -5.41 -26.04
N ILE A 477 0.93 -4.29 -26.74
CA ILE A 477 2.16 -3.49 -26.77
C ILE A 477 2.33 -2.58 -25.53
N THR A 478 1.24 -2.13 -24.90
CA THR A 478 1.30 -1.15 -23.79
C THR A 478 1.16 -1.76 -22.40
N GLU A 479 0.58 -2.96 -22.28
CA GLU A 479 0.35 -3.62 -20.99
C GLU A 479 1.62 -3.78 -20.14
N PRO A 480 2.80 -4.18 -20.68
CA PRO A 480 4.01 -4.27 -19.86
C PRO A 480 4.44 -2.92 -19.26
N LEU A 481 4.29 -1.82 -19.99
CA LEU A 481 4.58 -0.47 -19.48
C LEU A 481 3.60 -0.06 -18.38
N VAL A 482 2.30 -0.35 -18.56
CA VAL A 482 1.28 -0.10 -17.53
C VAL A 482 1.57 -0.90 -16.26
N ARG A 483 1.97 -2.17 -16.39
CA ARG A 483 2.38 -3.01 -15.25
C ARG A 483 3.64 -2.46 -14.58
N LEU A 484 4.63 -2.06 -15.36
CA LEU A 484 5.87 -1.48 -14.84
C LEU A 484 5.60 -0.17 -14.09
N LEU A 485 4.73 0.70 -14.61
CA LEU A 485 4.32 1.94 -13.94
C LEU A 485 3.69 1.63 -12.58
N LYS A 486 2.75 0.67 -12.53
CA LYS A 486 2.14 0.23 -11.26
C LYS A 486 3.19 -0.28 -10.26
N LEU A 487 4.16 -1.06 -10.73
CA LEU A 487 5.24 -1.56 -9.89
C LEU A 487 6.12 -0.42 -9.35
N VAL A 488 6.50 0.54 -10.18
CA VAL A 488 7.34 1.67 -9.80
C VAL A 488 6.64 2.60 -8.81
N ASP A 489 5.33 2.76 -8.91
CA ASP A 489 4.51 3.50 -7.95
C ASP A 489 4.09 2.67 -6.73
N SER A 490 4.52 1.40 -6.66
CA SER A 490 4.20 0.52 -5.54
C SER A 490 4.82 1.04 -4.26
N LYS A 491 3.99 1.16 -3.23
CA LYS A 491 4.42 1.61 -1.89
C LYS A 491 4.91 0.46 -1.02
N LYS A 492 4.51 -0.77 -1.37
CA LYS A 492 4.79 -1.97 -0.58
C LYS A 492 6.14 -2.56 -0.94
N ARG A 493 6.63 -2.32 -2.16
CA ARG A 493 7.77 -3.03 -2.72
C ARG A 493 8.66 -2.09 -3.54
N PRO A 494 9.95 -1.98 -3.18
CA PRO A 494 10.94 -1.29 -4.00
C PRO A 494 11.03 -1.89 -5.41
N ALA A 495 10.93 -1.05 -6.44
CA ALA A 495 10.97 -1.49 -7.83
C ALA A 495 12.38 -1.60 -8.43
N MET A 496 13.42 -1.10 -7.73
CA MET A 496 14.77 -0.92 -8.26
C MET A 496 15.32 -2.17 -8.97
N GLY A 497 15.08 -3.35 -8.40
CA GLY A 497 15.53 -4.64 -8.94
C GLY A 497 14.77 -5.18 -10.14
N TYR A 498 13.74 -4.47 -10.64
CA TYR A 498 12.82 -4.95 -11.67
C TYR A 498 12.66 -3.99 -12.85
N VAL A 499 13.03 -2.72 -12.69
CA VAL A 499 12.80 -1.69 -13.72
C VAL A 499 13.47 -2.04 -15.05
N TYR A 500 14.73 -2.48 -15.01
CA TYR A 500 15.50 -2.82 -16.21
C TYR A 500 14.80 -3.92 -17.03
N VAL A 501 14.42 -5.02 -16.39
CA VAL A 501 13.71 -6.13 -17.07
C VAL A 501 12.30 -5.73 -17.51
N GLY A 502 11.63 -4.85 -16.77
CA GLY A 502 10.31 -4.34 -17.14
C GLY A 502 10.33 -3.51 -18.44
N LEU A 503 11.38 -2.70 -18.65
CA LEU A 503 11.56 -1.96 -19.90
C LEU A 503 11.90 -2.88 -21.07
N TYR A 504 12.76 -3.89 -20.82
CA TYR A 504 13.04 -4.92 -21.82
C TYR A 504 11.76 -5.68 -22.21
N LEU A 505 10.94 -6.07 -21.24
CA LEU A 505 9.63 -6.70 -21.47
C LEU A 505 8.71 -5.85 -22.36
N ALA A 506 8.66 -4.55 -22.13
CA ALA A 506 7.88 -3.64 -22.97
C ALA A 506 8.38 -3.64 -24.41
N LYS A 507 9.70 -3.53 -24.60
CA LYS A 507 10.32 -3.58 -25.93
C LYS A 507 10.07 -4.91 -26.64
N GLU A 508 10.22 -6.04 -25.95
CA GLU A 508 9.91 -7.37 -26.50
C GLU A 508 8.43 -7.54 -26.87
N ALA A 509 7.51 -7.01 -26.07
CA ALA A 509 6.08 -7.07 -26.39
C ALA A 509 5.75 -6.30 -27.66
N ILE A 510 6.36 -5.13 -27.86
CA ILE A 510 6.25 -4.37 -29.12
C ILE A 510 6.84 -5.19 -30.27
N ARG A 511 8.05 -5.72 -30.12
CA ARG A 511 8.72 -6.53 -31.16
C ARG A 511 7.88 -7.74 -31.59
N LYS A 512 7.17 -8.38 -30.65
CA LYS A 512 6.29 -9.53 -30.94
C LYS A 512 5.03 -9.16 -31.72
N GLU A 513 4.56 -7.92 -31.62
CA GLU A 513 3.35 -7.46 -32.34
C GLU A 513 3.64 -7.06 -33.80
N PHE A 514 4.88 -6.66 -34.10
CA PHE A 514 5.28 -6.19 -35.43
C PHE A 514 6.24 -7.15 -36.12
N VAL A 515 6.06 -7.37 -37.42
CA VAL A 515 6.93 -8.26 -38.22
C VAL A 515 8.23 -7.56 -38.61
N LYS A 516 8.18 -6.29 -38.99
CA LYS A 516 9.33 -5.53 -39.51
C LYS A 516 9.96 -4.65 -38.44
N LYS A 517 11.30 -4.61 -38.43
CA LYS A 517 12.08 -3.70 -37.58
C LYS A 517 11.66 -2.24 -37.74
N SER A 518 11.43 -1.79 -38.97
CA SER A 518 10.95 -0.42 -39.27
C SER A 518 9.68 -0.02 -38.51
N ASP A 519 8.81 -0.99 -38.19
CA ASP A 519 7.48 -0.70 -37.65
C ASP A 519 7.51 -0.61 -36.12
N TYR A 520 8.39 -1.37 -35.45
CA TYR A 520 8.56 -1.31 -33.99
C TYR A 520 9.65 -0.35 -33.50
N MET A 521 10.65 -0.04 -34.33
CA MET A 521 11.77 0.85 -33.95
C MET A 521 11.32 2.22 -33.44
N PRO A 522 10.30 2.90 -34.02
CA PRO A 522 9.84 4.19 -33.50
C PRO A 522 9.40 4.12 -32.03
N TYR A 523 8.82 3.01 -31.60
CA TYR A 523 8.43 2.81 -30.20
C TYR A 523 9.63 2.58 -29.29
N TRP A 524 10.62 1.81 -29.75
CA TRP A 524 11.86 1.56 -29.01
C TRP A 524 12.67 2.84 -28.84
N GLU A 525 12.87 3.60 -29.91
CA GLU A 525 13.55 4.89 -29.90
C GLU A 525 12.86 5.88 -28.94
N LEU A 526 11.52 5.87 -28.89
CA LEU A 526 10.77 6.72 -27.96
C LEU A 526 10.96 6.29 -26.49
N ILE A 527 10.96 4.98 -26.23
CA ILE A 527 11.26 4.43 -24.90
C ILE A 527 12.66 4.87 -24.46
N ASP A 528 13.66 4.66 -25.32
CA ASP A 528 15.06 5.00 -25.04
C ASP A 528 15.25 6.50 -24.89
N TRP A 529 14.63 7.30 -25.76
CA TRP A 529 14.68 8.75 -25.64
C TRP A 529 14.09 9.25 -24.31
N ARG A 530 12.94 8.74 -23.87
CA ARG A 530 12.35 9.12 -22.57
C ARG A 530 13.13 8.59 -21.37
N TRP A 531 13.72 7.41 -21.50
CA TRP A 531 14.43 6.75 -20.42
C TRP A 531 15.86 7.30 -20.25
N ASP A 532 16.61 7.46 -21.33
CA ASP A 532 18.05 7.78 -21.30
C ASP A 532 18.37 9.24 -21.61
N LYS A 533 17.34 10.10 -21.75
CA LYS A 533 17.47 11.53 -22.11
C LYS A 533 18.61 12.29 -21.42
N HIS A 534 18.83 12.05 -20.12
CA HIS A 534 19.65 12.93 -19.28
C HIS A 534 20.94 12.29 -18.78
N LEU A 535 20.91 11.04 -18.30
CA LEU A 535 22.09 10.35 -17.77
C LEU A 535 21.91 8.83 -17.81
N PRO A 536 23.02 8.07 -17.90
CA PRO A 536 23.04 6.64 -17.61
C PRO A 536 22.40 6.35 -16.25
N ARG A 537 21.70 5.22 -16.13
CA ARG A 537 20.95 4.84 -14.93
C ARG A 537 21.54 3.59 -14.23
N PRO A 538 22.75 3.69 -13.66
CA PRO A 538 23.47 2.54 -13.12
C PRO A 538 22.72 1.85 -11.98
N LEU A 539 21.90 2.57 -11.21
CA LEU A 539 21.10 1.99 -10.12
C LEU A 539 20.12 0.90 -10.60
N HIS A 540 19.48 1.08 -11.75
CA HIS A 540 18.52 0.08 -12.27
C HIS A 540 19.25 -1.14 -12.85
N ALA A 541 20.40 -0.92 -13.49
CA ALA A 541 21.30 -1.98 -13.97
C ALA A 541 21.87 -2.80 -12.80
N ALA A 542 22.42 -2.14 -11.78
CA ALA A 542 22.86 -2.77 -10.54
C ALA A 542 21.70 -3.47 -9.82
N GLY A 543 20.51 -2.88 -9.84
CA GLY A 543 19.28 -3.49 -9.33
C GLY A 543 18.97 -4.83 -10.00
N PHE A 544 19.05 -4.91 -11.33
CA PHE A 544 18.91 -6.17 -12.06
C PHE A 544 19.99 -7.17 -11.66
N PHE A 545 21.25 -6.75 -11.64
CA PHE A 545 22.39 -7.61 -11.30
C PHE A 545 22.26 -8.21 -9.89
N LEU A 546 21.80 -7.40 -8.93
CA LEU A 546 21.67 -7.80 -7.53
C LEU A 546 20.35 -8.53 -7.25
N ASN A 547 19.42 -8.59 -8.21
CA ASN A 547 18.21 -9.38 -8.06
C ASN A 547 18.54 -10.86 -8.31
N PRO A 548 18.52 -11.73 -7.27
CA PRO A 548 18.97 -13.11 -7.41
C PRO A 548 18.08 -13.92 -8.34
N GLN A 549 16.78 -13.62 -8.43
CA GLN A 549 15.92 -14.30 -9.40
C GLN A 549 16.37 -13.99 -10.83
N LEU A 550 16.58 -12.72 -11.14
CA LEU A 550 16.93 -12.30 -12.50
C LEU A 550 18.36 -12.73 -12.85
N PHE A 551 19.31 -12.40 -11.98
CA PHE A 551 20.73 -12.68 -12.21
C PHE A 551 21.01 -14.15 -12.48
N TYR A 552 20.52 -15.08 -11.64
CA TYR A 552 20.82 -16.49 -11.84
C TYR A 552 20.05 -17.14 -13.00
N SER A 553 18.89 -16.60 -13.39
CA SER A 553 18.16 -17.04 -14.59
C SER A 553 18.89 -16.65 -15.89
N THR A 554 19.80 -15.66 -15.88
CA THR A 554 20.63 -15.34 -17.06
C THR A 554 21.64 -16.42 -17.43
N GLN A 555 21.93 -17.37 -16.52
CA GLN A 555 22.96 -18.40 -16.69
C GLN A 555 24.36 -17.82 -17.03
N GLY A 556 24.66 -16.60 -16.56
CA GLY A 556 25.94 -15.94 -16.76
C GLY A 556 26.02 -15.08 -18.03
N GLN A 557 24.95 -15.01 -18.83
CA GLN A 557 24.86 -14.09 -19.97
C GLN A 557 24.40 -12.71 -19.50
N ILE A 558 25.37 -11.86 -19.16
CA ILE A 558 25.10 -10.50 -18.66
C ILE A 558 25.83 -9.50 -19.54
N SER A 559 25.10 -8.50 -20.02
CA SER A 559 25.59 -7.44 -20.89
C SER A 559 26.64 -6.60 -20.18
N ASN A 560 27.48 -5.96 -20.99
CA ASN A 560 28.47 -5.01 -20.48
C ASN A 560 27.80 -3.81 -19.80
N GLU A 561 26.62 -3.40 -20.25
CA GLU A 561 25.85 -2.32 -19.63
C GLU A 561 25.47 -2.65 -18.18
N ILE A 562 24.89 -3.83 -17.94
CA ILE A 562 24.50 -4.27 -16.60
C ILE A 562 25.73 -4.40 -15.68
N SER A 563 26.80 -4.98 -16.21
CA SER A 563 28.05 -5.16 -15.47
C SER A 563 28.72 -3.83 -15.14
N SER A 564 28.76 -2.89 -16.09
CA SER A 564 29.30 -1.54 -15.88
C SER A 564 28.46 -0.77 -14.86
N GLY A 565 27.14 -0.82 -14.96
CA GLY A 565 26.25 -0.15 -14.01
C GLY A 565 26.42 -0.65 -12.57
N MET A 566 26.72 -1.94 -12.39
CA MET A 566 27.09 -2.48 -11.07
C MET A 566 28.41 -1.90 -10.56
N LEU A 567 29.45 -1.81 -11.41
CA LEU A 567 30.74 -1.22 -11.04
C LEU A 567 30.61 0.27 -10.72
N ASP A 568 29.86 1.03 -11.52
CA ASP A 568 29.58 2.45 -11.30
C ASP A 568 28.93 2.66 -9.92
N CYS A 569 28.00 1.78 -9.52
CA CYS A 569 27.38 1.84 -8.20
C CYS A 569 28.36 1.55 -7.06
N ILE A 570 29.32 0.63 -7.25
CA ILE A 570 30.36 0.33 -6.25
C ILE A 570 31.27 1.55 -6.08
N GLU A 571 31.79 2.08 -7.18
CA GLU A 571 32.71 3.23 -7.15
C GLU A 571 32.05 4.47 -6.54
N ARG A 572 30.77 4.69 -6.85
CA ARG A 572 30.00 5.84 -6.37
C ARG A 572 29.58 5.71 -4.90
N LEU A 573 28.92 4.62 -4.52
CA LEU A 573 28.30 4.49 -3.19
C LEU A 573 29.29 4.04 -2.10
N VAL A 574 30.46 3.52 -2.49
CA VAL A 574 31.47 3.00 -1.56
C VAL A 574 32.79 3.75 -1.75
N PRO A 575 33.00 4.89 -1.07
CA PRO A 575 34.20 5.70 -1.27
C PRO A 575 35.51 5.02 -0.80
N GLU A 576 35.46 4.05 0.11
CA GLU A 576 36.68 3.36 0.56
C GLU A 576 37.12 2.23 -0.40
N ALA A 577 38.25 2.44 -1.11
CA ALA A 577 38.84 1.45 -2.02
C ALA A 577 39.05 0.06 -1.38
N LYS A 578 39.44 -0.01 -0.11
CA LYS A 578 39.58 -1.30 0.62
C LYS A 578 38.27 -2.05 0.76
N VAL A 579 37.14 -1.35 0.81
CA VAL A 579 35.80 -1.96 0.87
C VAL A 579 35.37 -2.35 -0.54
N GLN A 580 35.64 -1.53 -1.55
CA GLN A 580 35.44 -1.89 -2.96
C GLN A 580 36.14 -3.21 -3.31
N ASP A 581 37.42 -3.38 -2.94
CA ASP A 581 38.18 -4.63 -3.15
C ASP A 581 37.53 -5.85 -2.50
N LYS A 582 36.93 -5.67 -1.31
CA LYS A 582 36.19 -6.73 -0.62
C LYS A 582 34.89 -7.05 -1.34
N ILE A 583 34.16 -6.03 -1.78
CA ILE A 583 32.92 -6.19 -2.56
C ILE A 583 33.24 -6.95 -3.85
N GLN A 584 34.33 -6.62 -4.54
CA GLN A 584 34.72 -7.32 -5.76
C GLN A 584 35.00 -8.82 -5.52
N LYS A 585 35.64 -9.16 -4.40
CA LYS A 585 35.83 -10.58 -4.00
C LYS A 585 34.50 -11.25 -3.67
N GLU A 586 33.62 -10.55 -2.95
CA GLU A 586 32.29 -11.04 -2.58
C GLU A 586 31.37 -11.23 -3.79
N LEU A 587 31.49 -10.37 -4.81
CA LEU A 587 30.79 -10.51 -6.08
C LEU A 587 31.14 -11.79 -6.81
N ASN A 588 32.40 -12.24 -6.74
CA ASN A 588 32.77 -13.52 -7.33
C ASN A 588 32.05 -14.68 -6.65
N TYR A 589 31.90 -14.68 -5.33
CA TYR A 589 31.11 -15.71 -4.63
C TYR A 589 29.64 -15.67 -5.04
N TYR A 590 29.06 -14.48 -5.18
CA TYR A 590 27.69 -14.33 -5.68
C TYR A 590 27.55 -14.85 -7.12
N ARG A 591 28.43 -14.47 -8.04
CA ARG A 591 28.37 -14.89 -9.45
C ARG A 591 28.31 -16.41 -9.62
N VAL A 592 29.11 -17.14 -8.86
CA VAL A 592 29.15 -18.62 -8.94
C VAL A 592 28.18 -19.32 -7.97
N ALA A 593 27.28 -18.57 -7.32
CA ALA A 593 26.37 -19.05 -6.28
C ALA A 593 27.08 -19.81 -5.14
N ASP A 594 28.30 -19.43 -4.77
CA ASP A 594 29.08 -20.11 -3.73
C ASP A 594 28.59 -19.74 -2.30
N ARG A 595 29.09 -20.45 -1.29
CA ARG A 595 28.75 -20.25 0.13
C ARG A 595 27.25 -20.43 0.38
N ASP A 596 26.65 -19.53 1.14
CA ASP A 596 25.24 -19.61 1.53
C ASP A 596 24.27 -19.42 0.34
N PHE A 597 24.74 -18.86 -0.79
CA PHE A 597 23.93 -18.67 -1.99
C PHE A 597 23.60 -19.99 -2.72
N SER A 598 24.41 -21.04 -2.52
CA SER A 598 24.20 -22.39 -3.09
C SER A 598 23.16 -23.20 -2.31
N ARG A 599 22.82 -22.79 -1.09
CA ARG A 599 21.92 -23.58 -0.23
C ARG A 599 20.58 -23.74 -0.92
N LYS A 600 20.05 -24.96 -0.91
CA LYS A 600 18.73 -25.27 -1.53
C LYS A 600 17.61 -24.33 -1.05
N ILE A 601 17.66 -23.90 0.21
CA ILE A 601 16.69 -22.94 0.75
C ILE A 601 16.87 -21.53 0.16
N ALA A 602 18.11 -21.07 -0.04
CA ALA A 602 18.42 -19.79 -0.66
C ALA A 602 18.00 -19.79 -2.14
N VAL A 603 18.25 -20.89 -2.86
CA VAL A 603 17.84 -21.08 -4.27
C VAL A 603 16.31 -21.02 -4.41
N ARG A 604 15.56 -21.77 -3.60
CA ARG A 604 14.08 -21.70 -3.63
C ARG A 604 13.56 -20.32 -3.24
N ALA A 605 14.23 -19.64 -2.31
CA ALA A 605 13.81 -18.33 -1.84
C ALA A 605 14.01 -17.20 -2.87
N ARG A 606 14.75 -17.42 -3.97
CA ARG A 606 14.95 -16.40 -5.03
C ARG A 606 13.62 -15.93 -5.62
N HIS A 607 12.66 -16.83 -5.78
CA HIS A 607 11.33 -16.54 -6.30
C HIS A 607 10.29 -16.22 -5.22
N ALA A 608 10.64 -16.39 -3.94
CA ALA A 608 9.69 -16.28 -2.82
C ALA A 608 9.90 -15.04 -1.94
N LEU A 609 11.11 -14.48 -1.94
CA LEU A 609 11.46 -13.29 -1.17
C LEU A 609 11.74 -12.11 -2.08
N LEU A 610 11.52 -10.90 -1.56
CA LEU A 610 11.98 -9.70 -2.24
C LEU A 610 13.52 -9.67 -2.28
N PRO A 611 14.14 -9.06 -3.31
CA PRO A 611 15.59 -9.04 -3.47
C PRO A 611 16.33 -8.56 -2.21
N ALA A 612 15.92 -7.43 -1.62
CA ALA A 612 16.54 -6.91 -0.40
C ALA A 612 16.38 -7.85 0.81
N GLU A 613 15.22 -8.50 0.96
CA GLU A 613 14.97 -9.48 2.02
C GLU A 613 15.80 -10.75 1.85
N TRP A 614 15.97 -11.20 0.60
CA TRP A 614 16.83 -12.32 0.25
C TRP A 614 18.28 -12.03 0.63
N TRP A 615 18.78 -10.83 0.31
CA TRP A 615 20.11 -10.39 0.73
C TRP A 615 20.27 -10.32 2.24
N SER A 616 19.28 -9.77 2.95
CA SER A 616 19.27 -9.74 4.41
C SER A 616 19.34 -11.14 5.04
N THR A 617 18.70 -12.13 4.40
CA THR A 617 18.59 -13.51 4.91
C THR A 617 19.80 -14.37 4.57
N TYR A 618 20.28 -14.31 3.33
CA TYR A 618 21.29 -15.25 2.79
C TYR A 618 22.63 -14.60 2.46
N GLY A 619 22.72 -13.27 2.53
CA GLY A 619 23.92 -12.50 2.25
C GLY A 619 24.97 -12.49 3.38
N GLY A 620 24.72 -13.12 4.52
CA GLY A 620 25.59 -13.05 5.71
C GLY A 620 27.06 -13.43 5.46
N SER A 621 27.32 -14.31 4.49
CA SER A 621 28.68 -14.69 4.06
C SER A 621 29.44 -13.61 3.28
N CYS A 622 28.75 -12.58 2.80
CA CYS A 622 29.25 -11.47 1.98
C CYS A 622 28.73 -10.13 2.53
N PRO A 623 29.20 -9.68 3.70
CA PRO A 623 28.58 -8.55 4.41
C PRO A 623 28.72 -7.19 3.72
N ASN A 624 29.81 -6.96 2.96
CA ASN A 624 30.02 -5.67 2.29
C ASN A 624 29.11 -5.56 1.06
N LEU A 625 29.05 -6.62 0.25
CA LEU A 625 28.14 -6.73 -0.88
C LEU A 625 26.69 -6.72 -0.41
N THR A 626 26.35 -7.40 0.69
CA THR A 626 24.99 -7.40 1.25
C THR A 626 24.56 -6.00 1.66
N ARG A 627 25.44 -5.22 2.31
CA ARG A 627 25.13 -3.84 2.66
C ARG A 627 24.86 -3.00 1.42
N LEU A 628 25.71 -3.11 0.39
CA LEU A 628 25.50 -2.41 -0.88
C LEU A 628 24.19 -2.85 -1.57
N ALA A 629 23.92 -4.14 -1.58
CA ALA A 629 22.73 -4.71 -2.21
C ALA A 629 21.44 -4.21 -1.55
N ILE A 630 21.41 -4.19 -0.22
CA ILE A 630 20.29 -3.61 0.54
C ILE A 630 20.21 -2.10 0.26
N HIS A 631 21.32 -1.35 0.26
CA HIS A 631 21.30 0.08 -0.07
C HIS A 631 20.68 0.38 -1.44
N ILE A 632 20.91 -0.45 -2.46
CA ILE A 632 20.37 -0.23 -3.81
C ILE A 632 18.95 -0.78 -3.93
N LEU A 633 18.74 -2.05 -3.61
CA LEU A 633 17.48 -2.77 -3.86
C LEU A 633 16.32 -2.30 -2.98
N SER A 634 16.61 -1.61 -1.88
CA SER A 634 15.58 -1.14 -0.95
C SER A 634 15.09 0.27 -1.26
N GLN A 635 15.50 0.87 -2.38
CA GLN A 635 15.11 2.23 -2.76
C GLN A 635 13.87 2.26 -3.67
N THR A 636 13.07 3.33 -3.52
CA THR A 636 12.01 3.65 -4.48
C THR A 636 12.58 4.22 -5.78
N CYS A 637 11.82 4.14 -6.86
CA CYS A 637 12.16 4.78 -8.14
C CYS A 637 11.18 5.92 -8.48
N SER A 638 10.19 6.19 -7.62
CA SER A 638 9.14 7.19 -7.83
C SER A 638 9.22 8.30 -6.78
N ALA A 639 9.13 9.55 -7.25
CA ALA A 639 8.98 10.73 -6.41
C ALA A 639 7.51 11.06 -6.10
N ARG A 640 6.53 10.37 -6.71
CA ARG A 640 5.10 10.72 -6.57
C ARG A 640 4.63 10.54 -5.13
N GLY A 641 4.15 11.62 -4.52
CA GLY A 641 3.60 11.64 -3.17
C GLY A 641 2.17 11.13 -3.07
N PRO A 642 1.52 11.28 -1.91
CA PRO A 642 0.09 11.08 -1.79
C PRO A 642 -0.76 11.99 -2.67
N GLU A 643 -2.01 11.57 -2.88
CA GLU A 643 -2.99 12.31 -3.68
C GLU A 643 -2.99 13.79 -3.30
N ARG A 644 -2.85 14.61 -4.34
CA ARG A 644 -2.56 16.04 -4.29
C ARG A 644 -3.77 16.87 -3.84
N THR A 645 -4.97 16.28 -3.82
CA THR A 645 -6.30 16.87 -3.56
C THR A 645 -6.51 17.50 -2.18
N HIS A 646 -5.48 17.57 -1.35
CA HIS A 646 -5.64 17.81 0.09
C HIS A 646 -4.52 18.65 0.72
N ILE A 647 -3.56 19.11 -0.07
CA ILE A 647 -2.70 20.19 0.37
C ILE A 647 -3.48 21.48 0.11
N PRO A 648 -3.59 22.41 1.08
CA PRO A 648 -4.22 23.69 0.81
C PRO A 648 -3.26 24.57 -0.01
N PHE A 649 -3.08 24.21 -1.28
CA PHE A 649 -2.13 24.81 -2.23
C PHE A 649 -2.24 26.33 -2.24
N GLU A 650 -3.46 26.85 -2.39
CA GLU A 650 -3.73 28.30 -2.37
C GLU A 650 -3.39 28.97 -1.04
N GLN A 651 -3.57 28.27 0.09
CA GLN A 651 -3.28 28.83 1.41
C GLN A 651 -1.77 28.86 1.69
N LEU A 652 -1.01 27.88 1.19
CA LEU A 652 0.45 27.88 1.30
C LEU A 652 1.09 29.08 0.58
N HIS A 653 0.49 29.50 -0.54
CA HIS A 653 0.90 30.68 -1.29
C HIS A 653 0.23 31.99 -0.83
N ASN A 654 -0.50 31.98 0.29
CA ASN A 654 -1.16 33.19 0.76
C ASN A 654 -0.17 34.12 1.47
N GLU A 655 0.31 35.13 0.74
CA GLU A 655 1.23 36.17 1.23
C GLU A 655 0.64 37.03 2.35
N LYS A 656 -0.70 37.03 2.52
CA LYS A 656 -1.37 37.79 3.59
C LYS A 656 -1.24 37.12 4.97
N LEU A 657 -0.72 35.89 5.04
CA LEU A 657 -0.49 35.19 6.31
C LEU A 657 0.68 35.82 7.06
N ASN A 658 0.46 36.17 8.32
CA ASN A 658 1.56 36.53 9.21
C ASN A 658 2.45 35.31 9.51
N PHE A 659 3.65 35.57 10.03
CA PHE A 659 4.65 34.54 10.31
C PHE A 659 4.11 33.38 11.18
N ALA A 660 3.36 33.68 12.25
CA ALA A 660 2.84 32.67 13.17
C ALA A 660 1.76 31.80 12.52
N GLU A 661 0.88 32.38 11.69
CA GLU A 661 -0.09 31.59 10.90
C GLU A 661 0.60 30.72 9.86
N ARG A 662 1.66 31.23 9.22
CA ARG A 662 2.45 30.46 8.26
C ARG A 662 3.13 29.27 8.92
N GLN A 663 3.79 29.47 10.06
CA GLN A 663 4.40 28.38 10.82
C GLN A 663 3.37 27.33 11.23
N ARG A 664 2.21 27.75 11.74
CA ARG A 664 1.12 26.83 12.10
C ARG A 664 0.60 26.06 10.89
N LEU A 665 0.44 26.71 9.74
CA LEU A 665 0.01 26.06 8.51
C LEU A 665 1.03 24.98 8.09
N CYS A 666 2.33 25.27 8.18
CA CYS A 666 3.38 24.29 7.91
C CYS A 666 3.29 23.07 8.86
N GLU A 667 3.09 23.29 10.16
CA GLU A 667 2.90 22.20 11.13
C GLU A 667 1.64 21.37 10.85
N LEU A 668 0.54 22.04 10.47
CA LEU A 668 -0.71 21.37 10.09
C LEU A 668 -0.52 20.51 8.83
N VAL A 669 0.14 21.05 7.80
CA VAL A 669 0.47 20.30 6.59
C VAL A 669 1.37 19.12 6.93
N TYR A 670 2.42 19.33 7.75
CA TYR A 670 3.33 18.28 8.18
C TYR A 670 2.61 17.11 8.88
N VAL A 671 1.76 17.41 9.86
CA VAL A 671 0.98 16.39 10.58
C VAL A 671 0.02 15.69 9.63
N ARG A 672 -0.76 16.44 8.83
CA ARG A 672 -1.74 15.88 7.90
C ARG A 672 -1.08 14.93 6.90
N TYR A 673 0.08 15.30 6.36
CA TYR A 673 0.77 14.53 5.34
C TYR A 673 1.35 13.24 5.90
N ASN A 674 2.07 13.33 7.03
CA ASN A 674 2.67 12.16 7.66
C ASN A 674 1.61 11.18 8.20
N LEU A 675 0.52 11.66 8.82
CA LEU A 675 -0.58 10.78 9.25
C LEU A 675 -1.19 10.02 8.07
N ARG A 676 -1.27 10.64 6.88
CA ARG A 676 -1.78 9.99 5.67
C ARG A 676 -0.80 9.01 5.04
N LEU A 677 0.49 9.33 5.07
CA LEU A 677 1.53 8.38 4.66
C LEU A 677 1.47 7.13 5.55
N GLN A 678 1.29 7.29 6.86
CA GLN A 678 1.10 6.17 7.79
C GLN A 678 -0.19 5.37 7.50
N GLN A 679 -1.31 6.04 7.23
CA GLN A 679 -2.58 5.37 6.89
C GLN A 679 -2.47 4.41 5.70
N ARG A 680 -1.61 4.73 4.73
CA ARG A 680 -1.42 3.90 3.52
C ARG A 680 -0.87 2.50 3.82
N HIS A 681 -0.21 2.29 4.95
CA HIS A 681 0.22 0.95 5.38
C HIS A 681 -0.96 0.09 5.85
N PHE A 682 -2.05 0.71 6.34
CA PHE A 682 -3.18 0.01 6.96
C PHE A 682 -4.39 -0.17 6.04
N LEU A 683 -4.59 0.73 5.08
CA LEU A 683 -5.73 0.68 4.15
C LEU A 683 -5.44 -0.28 2.98
N LYS A 684 -6.27 -1.32 2.82
CA LYS A 684 -6.40 -2.06 1.55
C LYS A 684 -7.14 -1.18 0.51
N SER A 685 -7.01 -1.54 -0.76
CA SER A 685 -7.46 -0.79 -1.96
C SER A 685 -8.70 0.08 -1.72
N ARG A 686 -8.62 1.35 -2.14
CA ARG A 686 -9.72 2.31 -2.03
C ARG A 686 -10.85 1.91 -2.98
N CYS A 687 -12.09 2.19 -2.60
CA CYS A 687 -13.21 2.14 -3.54
C CYS A 687 -12.97 3.22 -4.61
N PHE A 688 -12.74 2.80 -5.85
CA PHE A 688 -12.62 3.70 -6.99
C PHE A 688 -14.00 3.91 -7.61
N ASP A 689 -14.45 5.16 -7.63
CA ASP A 689 -15.67 5.56 -8.33
C ASP A 689 -15.27 6.51 -9.46
N PRO A 690 -15.45 6.12 -10.74
CA PRO A 690 -15.13 6.96 -11.89
C PRO A 690 -15.94 8.25 -11.96
N ILE A 691 -17.06 8.33 -11.24
CA ILE A 691 -17.96 9.50 -11.25
C ILE A 691 -17.65 10.43 -10.06
N SER A 692 -16.77 10.01 -9.13
CA SER A 692 -16.35 10.85 -8.02
C SER A 692 -15.47 12.01 -8.49
N VAL A 693 -15.73 13.19 -7.92
CA VAL A 693 -14.94 14.41 -8.14
C VAL A 693 -13.47 14.19 -7.78
N ASP A 694 -13.18 13.32 -6.82
CA ASP A 694 -11.80 13.04 -6.40
C ASP A 694 -10.94 12.36 -7.48
N ASN A 695 -11.57 11.70 -8.46
CA ASN A 695 -10.89 10.99 -9.53
C ASN A 695 -10.90 11.75 -10.87
N ILE A 696 -11.52 12.93 -10.91
CA ILE A 696 -11.76 13.68 -12.16
C ILE A 696 -10.46 14.00 -12.91
N ASP A 697 -9.37 14.33 -12.20
CA ASP A 697 -8.07 14.62 -12.80
C ASP A 697 -7.51 13.45 -13.64
N ILE A 698 -7.97 12.22 -13.38
CA ILE A 698 -7.56 11.01 -14.08
C ILE A 698 -8.55 10.64 -15.19
N VAL A 699 -9.86 10.83 -14.95
CA VAL A 699 -10.94 10.31 -15.80
C VAL A 699 -11.72 11.36 -16.59
N ASP A 700 -11.43 12.66 -16.47
CA ASP A 700 -12.19 13.76 -17.11
C ASP A 700 -12.39 13.52 -18.62
N ASP A 701 -11.33 13.10 -19.31
CA ASP A 701 -11.36 12.78 -20.73
C ASP A 701 -12.30 11.63 -21.09
N TRP A 702 -12.68 10.78 -20.14
CA TRP A 702 -13.45 9.55 -20.33
C TRP A 702 -14.90 9.68 -19.87
N VAL A 703 -15.17 10.55 -18.89
CA VAL A 703 -16.52 10.77 -18.33
C VAL A 703 -17.20 11.96 -19.01
N GLY A 704 -16.41 12.96 -19.45
CA GLY A 704 -16.85 14.13 -20.20
C GLY A 704 -17.48 15.23 -19.33
N ASN A 705 -17.24 16.49 -19.70
CA ASN A 705 -17.85 17.64 -19.04
C ASN A 705 -19.33 17.78 -19.41
N HIS A 706 -20.22 17.76 -18.41
CA HIS A 706 -21.62 18.15 -18.62
C HIS A 706 -21.69 19.67 -18.81
N PRO A 707 -22.30 20.20 -19.89
CA PRO A 707 -22.63 21.62 -19.96
C PRO A 707 -23.55 21.94 -18.78
N LEU A 708 -23.20 22.93 -17.96
CA LEU A 708 -23.98 23.37 -16.80
C LEU A 708 -25.49 23.38 -17.12
N PHE A 709 -26.25 22.57 -16.37
CA PHE A 709 -27.72 22.53 -16.32
C PHE A 709 -28.44 22.72 -17.67
N SER A 710 -28.80 21.61 -18.33
CA SER A 710 -29.91 21.64 -19.29
C SER A 710 -31.23 21.70 -18.50
N PRO A 711 -32.12 22.69 -18.77
CA PRO A 711 -33.41 22.81 -18.07
C PRO A 711 -34.35 21.60 -18.28
N ASP A 712 -34.06 20.77 -19.28
CA ASP A 712 -34.87 19.61 -19.67
C ASP A 712 -34.36 18.28 -19.07
N ALA A 713 -33.33 18.32 -18.22
CA ALA A 713 -32.88 17.14 -17.50
C ALA A 713 -33.84 16.84 -16.34
N ASP A 714 -34.63 15.79 -16.50
CA ASP A 714 -35.56 15.26 -15.50
C ASP A 714 -34.80 15.01 -14.17
N CYS A 715 -34.91 15.97 -13.24
CA CYS A 715 -34.07 16.11 -12.03
C CYS A 715 -34.43 15.09 -10.93
N SER A 716 -35.00 13.96 -11.31
CA SER A 716 -35.53 12.92 -10.41
C SER A 716 -34.52 11.80 -10.13
N SER A 717 -33.33 11.80 -10.76
CA SER A 717 -32.50 10.58 -10.89
C SER A 717 -31.27 10.46 -9.97
N TRP A 718 -30.78 11.50 -9.30
CA TRP A 718 -29.53 11.38 -8.51
C TRP A 718 -29.69 10.50 -7.25
N LEU A 719 -30.93 10.34 -6.74
CA LEU A 719 -31.27 9.42 -5.67
C LEU A 719 -31.42 7.96 -6.16
N VAL A 720 -31.40 7.73 -7.48
CA VAL A 720 -31.60 6.42 -8.15
C VAL A 720 -30.28 5.86 -8.69
N PHE A 721 -29.14 6.33 -8.18
CA PHE A 721 -27.97 5.46 -8.23
C PHE A 721 -28.31 4.23 -7.41
N ASN A 722 -28.45 3.07 -8.06
CA ASN A 722 -28.39 1.81 -7.35
C ASN A 722 -27.07 1.86 -6.57
N GLN A 723 -27.17 2.06 -5.25
CA GLN A 723 -26.01 1.92 -4.38
C GLN A 723 -25.41 0.57 -4.74
N PRO A 724 -24.09 0.47 -4.99
CA PRO A 724 -23.48 -0.83 -5.10
C PRO A 724 -23.91 -1.58 -3.84
N GLY A 725 -24.70 -2.66 -4.02
CA GLY A 725 -25.03 -3.56 -2.92
C GLY A 725 -23.73 -3.90 -2.20
N PRO A 726 -23.75 -4.21 -0.89
CA PRO A 726 -22.55 -4.33 -0.08
C PRO A 726 -21.54 -5.12 -0.90
N ILE A 727 -20.52 -4.42 -1.39
CA ILE A 727 -19.46 -5.03 -2.16
C ILE A 727 -18.89 -5.96 -1.11
N GLU A 728 -19.21 -7.26 -1.19
CA GLU A 728 -18.38 -8.29 -0.57
C GLU A 728 -17.00 -7.85 -0.95
N GLN A 729 -16.24 -7.34 0.04
CA GLN A 729 -14.94 -6.70 -0.15
C GLN A 729 -14.31 -7.39 -1.33
N GLN A 730 -14.38 -6.74 -2.51
CA GLN A 730 -14.03 -7.46 -3.71
C GLN A 730 -12.57 -7.71 -3.47
N SER A 731 -12.29 -8.96 -3.15
CA SER A 731 -11.05 -9.63 -3.36
C SER A 731 -10.89 -9.62 -4.88
N GLU A 732 -10.81 -8.42 -5.48
CA GLU A 732 -9.99 -8.23 -6.64
C GLU A 732 -8.67 -8.83 -6.23
N PHE A 733 -8.37 -9.93 -6.91
CA PHE A 733 -7.15 -10.68 -6.80
C PHE A 733 -6.01 -9.69 -6.62
N SER A 734 -5.60 -9.51 -5.37
CA SER A 734 -4.33 -8.90 -4.99
C SER A 734 -3.27 -9.94 -5.36
N LEU A 735 -3.21 -10.31 -6.64
CA LEU A 735 -1.97 -10.75 -7.24
C LEU A 735 -1.03 -9.59 -6.99
N ASP A 736 0.03 -9.90 -6.26
CA ASP A 736 1.06 -8.96 -5.95
C ASP A 736 1.54 -8.30 -7.26
N GLU A 737 1.71 -6.98 -7.28
CA GLU A 737 2.04 -6.22 -8.51
C GLU A 737 3.35 -6.75 -9.12
N VAL A 738 4.27 -7.17 -8.24
CA VAL A 738 5.47 -7.93 -8.61
C VAL A 738 5.05 -9.27 -9.21
N GLU A 739 4.31 -10.14 -8.51
CA GLU A 739 3.81 -11.41 -9.05
C GLU A 739 3.12 -11.29 -10.43
N THR A 740 2.42 -10.18 -10.69
CA THR A 740 1.80 -9.90 -11.99
C THR A 740 2.83 -9.60 -13.09
N LEU A 741 3.88 -8.84 -12.79
CA LEU A 741 5.02 -8.66 -13.71
C LEU A 741 5.84 -9.95 -13.83
N MET A 742 6.10 -10.63 -12.71
CA MET A 742 6.88 -11.87 -12.64
C MET A 742 6.19 -13.03 -13.37
N SER A 743 4.86 -13.07 -13.42
CA SER A 743 4.11 -14.06 -14.19
C SER A 743 4.38 -13.97 -15.69
N ALA A 744 4.83 -12.81 -16.18
CA ALA A 744 5.22 -12.58 -17.57
C ALA A 744 6.73 -12.80 -17.82
N LEU A 745 7.51 -13.10 -16.77
CA LEU A 745 8.95 -13.34 -16.86
C LEU A 745 9.21 -14.86 -16.89
N ASP A 746 9.35 -15.41 -18.08
CA ASP A 746 9.99 -16.72 -18.27
C ASP A 746 11.52 -16.57 -18.30
N ASP A 747 12.23 -17.70 -18.19
CA ASP A 747 13.69 -17.70 -18.21
C ASP A 747 14.25 -17.21 -19.56
N ASP A 748 13.51 -17.32 -20.66
CA ASP A 748 13.96 -16.90 -21.98
C ASP A 748 14.00 -15.37 -22.09
N VAL A 749 12.97 -14.70 -21.60
CA VAL A 749 12.90 -13.23 -21.47
C VAL A 749 14.00 -12.74 -20.55
N ILE A 750 14.23 -13.38 -19.40
CA ILE A 750 15.27 -12.95 -18.46
C ILE A 750 16.66 -13.09 -19.10
N ARG A 751 16.92 -14.18 -19.83
CA ARG A 751 18.18 -14.35 -20.59
C ARG A 751 18.31 -13.29 -21.69
N GLY A 752 17.23 -12.95 -22.38
CA GLY A 752 17.19 -11.87 -23.37
C GLY A 752 17.56 -10.52 -22.74
N ALA A 753 16.92 -10.16 -21.61
CA ALA A 753 17.25 -8.96 -20.85
C ALA A 753 18.71 -8.96 -20.36
N GLY A 754 19.21 -10.14 -19.95
CA GLY A 754 20.59 -10.33 -19.53
C GLY A 754 21.60 -10.06 -20.64
N ARG A 755 21.37 -10.54 -21.87
CA ARG A 755 22.22 -10.25 -23.03
C ARG A 755 22.16 -8.78 -23.47
N GLY A 756 21.07 -8.10 -23.15
CA GLY A 756 20.75 -6.79 -23.72
C GLY A 756 20.12 -6.95 -25.09
N ILE A 757 19.71 -5.83 -25.67
CA ILE A 757 19.23 -5.80 -27.06
C ILE A 757 20.47 -5.84 -27.95
N GLU A 758 20.98 -7.05 -28.21
CA GLU A 758 21.86 -7.21 -29.37
C GLU A 758 20.99 -6.90 -30.59
N GLU A 759 21.37 -5.86 -31.34
CA GLU A 759 20.84 -5.67 -32.67
C GLU A 759 21.17 -6.95 -33.44
N ASP A 760 20.15 -7.74 -33.77
CA ASP A 760 20.29 -8.88 -34.68
C ASP A 760 20.72 -8.33 -36.07
N ASP A 761 21.99 -7.98 -36.20
CA ASP A 761 22.70 -7.93 -37.47
C ASP A 761 22.97 -9.38 -37.85
N GLU A 762 22.02 -9.99 -38.55
CA GLU A 762 22.18 -11.06 -39.55
C GLU A 762 20.85 -11.84 -39.70
N ILE A 763 19.83 -11.20 -40.28
CA ILE A 763 19.02 -11.96 -41.25
C ILE A 763 19.72 -11.74 -42.58
N LYS A 764 20.55 -12.70 -42.98
CA LYS A 764 21.04 -12.80 -44.35
C LYS A 764 19.81 -12.76 -45.25
N GLU A 765 19.66 -11.69 -45.99
CA GLU A 765 18.90 -11.70 -47.23
C GLU A 765 19.56 -12.77 -48.10
N GLU A 766 18.99 -13.97 -48.13
CA GLU A 766 19.25 -14.91 -49.21
C GLU A 766 18.70 -14.25 -50.48
N GLU A 767 19.60 -13.58 -51.20
CA GLU A 767 19.39 -13.17 -52.57
C GLU A 767 19.01 -14.40 -53.40
N ASP A 768 17.72 -14.52 -53.71
CA ASP A 768 17.23 -15.33 -54.82
C ASP A 768 17.78 -14.74 -56.12
N ASN A 769 18.97 -15.20 -56.53
CA ASN A 769 19.51 -15.01 -57.87
C ASN A 769 20.33 -16.24 -58.29
N GLN A 770 19.85 -16.87 -59.37
CA GLN A 770 20.38 -18.00 -60.17
C GLN A 770 19.57 -19.29 -59.96
N ASP A 771 18.92 -19.90 -60.95
CA ASP A 771 19.12 -19.85 -62.39
C ASP A 771 17.81 -20.12 -63.15
N GLY A 772 17.63 -19.40 -64.25
CA GLY A 772 16.76 -19.87 -65.32
C GLY A 772 17.47 -20.95 -66.14
N THR A 773 16.80 -22.07 -66.43
CA THR A 773 16.85 -22.70 -67.78
C THR A 773 15.81 -23.83 -67.95
N THR A 774 14.77 -23.48 -68.72
CA THR A 774 14.25 -24.20 -69.91
C THR A 774 13.54 -25.55 -69.79
N PHE A 775 12.30 -25.66 -70.31
CA PHE A 775 11.98 -26.10 -71.68
C PHE A 775 10.45 -26.25 -71.89
N THR A 776 10.02 -25.91 -73.12
CA THR A 776 8.71 -26.12 -73.81
C THR A 776 7.46 -25.40 -73.34
#